data_AF-D7MAT2-F1
#
_entry.id   AF-D7MAT2-F1
#
_cell.length_a   1.000
_cell.length_b   1.000
_cell.length_c   1.000
_cell.angle_alpha   90.00
_cell.angle_beta   90.00
_cell.angle_gamma   90.00
#
_symmetry.space_group_name_H-M   'P 1'
#
loop_
_entity.id
_entity.type
_entity.pdbx_description
1 polymer ?
#
loop_
_entity_poly.entity_id
_entity_poly.type
_entity_poly.pdbx_seq_one_letter_code
_entity_poly.pdbx_strand_id
1 'polypeptide(L)'
;MFCRNVSVRRKKKSGSVPVYLNVYDLTPMNVYGYWLGIGIYHSGLEVHGVEYGYGAHEHSSSGIFEVEPKKCPGFTFRKSILVGETEMRAKEVRTFMEKLSEEYQGNKYHLITRNCNHFCNHVCLKLTQNSIPSWVNRLARLGFLCNCVLPACLNEAKVKRVGKDGKLLEGESKKKRKKKKARSRSGPLSSSSSNSRLDNNPTHNRSKSTGNPPLSSSPSCPMRPRVLCVASGAQDQKPPSHINNASFCSEVQCHVLCFAYERMNQNEGDALVDSIKAKLDFLSSLSTKCCIYKVPNKLRRLNPDAYTPRLVSFGPLHRGKEELQAMEDHKYRYLQSFIPRTNSSLEDLVRVARTWEQNARSCYAEDVKLNSDEFVMMLVVDGSFLVELLLRSHYPRLRGENDRIFGNSMIITDVCRDMILIENQLPFFVLKEIFLLLFIYYQQGTPSITQLAQRHFSYFLSRIDDEKFISEPEHFVDLLRSCYLPQLPIRLEYTTLKVDNAPEATELHTAGVRFKPAESTSCLLDISFADGVLKIPTIVVDDLTESLYRNIIVYEQCHCSNKNFLHYTTLLGCFIKSPTDADLLIRSGIIVNHLGNSVDVSKLFNSISKEVIYDRRFYFSTLSENLQAYCNTPWNRWKAILRRDYFHNPWSVASVFAALLLLLLTFIQAVCSILAL
;
A
#
# COMPACT_ATOMS: atom_id res chain seq x y z
N MET A 1 43.30 -24.61 60.50
CA MET A 1 44.14 -25.64 61.13
C MET A 1 44.57 -26.64 60.06
N PHE A 2 45.83 -27.04 60.08
CA PHE A 2 46.55 -27.82 59.08
C PHE A 2 45.95 -29.21 58.80
N CYS A 3 46.05 -29.70 57.56
CA CYS A 3 46.88 -30.88 57.27
C CYS A 3 47.26 -31.01 55.78
N ARG A 4 48.55 -31.26 55.57
CA ARG A 4 49.27 -31.50 54.30
C ARG A 4 48.93 -32.86 53.70
N ASN A 5 49.09 -32.98 52.38
CA ASN A 5 49.83 -34.04 51.66
C ASN A 5 49.58 -33.88 50.14
N VAL A 6 50.49 -34.07 49.18
CA VAL A 6 51.95 -34.21 49.05
C VAL A 6 52.21 -33.71 47.62
N SER A 7 53.08 -32.70 47.43
CA SER A 7 53.51 -32.32 46.08
C SER A 7 54.71 -33.18 45.70
N VAL A 8 54.47 -34.21 44.89
CA VAL A 8 55.55 -34.90 44.16
C VAL A 8 56.08 -33.93 43.12
N ARG A 9 57.21 -33.27 43.40
CA ARG A 9 58.00 -32.55 42.39
C ARG A 9 58.50 -33.57 41.37
N ARG A 10 57.83 -33.69 40.22
CA ARG A 10 58.44 -34.30 39.03
C ARG A 10 59.57 -33.37 38.54
N LYS A 11 60.79 -33.91 38.50
CA LYS A 11 61.97 -33.26 37.90
C LYS A 11 61.63 -32.76 36.51
N LYS A 12 61.89 -31.47 36.24
CA LYS A 12 61.79 -30.86 34.92
C LYS A 12 62.79 -31.58 34.00
N LYS A 13 62.31 -32.40 33.06
CA LYS A 13 63.17 -33.00 32.04
C LYS A 13 63.61 -31.88 31.10
N SER A 14 64.92 -31.74 30.91
CA SER A 14 65.49 -30.86 29.90
C SER A 14 64.98 -31.30 28.51
N GLY A 15 64.13 -30.49 27.88
CA GLY A 15 63.61 -30.73 26.52
C GLY A 15 62.08 -30.76 26.36
N SER A 16 61.29 -30.69 27.44
CA SER A 16 59.83 -30.69 27.35
C SER A 16 59.26 -29.29 27.04
N VAL A 17 58.33 -29.21 26.09
CA VAL A 17 57.69 -27.96 25.65
C VAL A 17 56.23 -27.92 26.11
N PRO A 18 55.75 -26.81 26.71
CA PRO A 18 54.38 -26.72 27.18
C PRO A 18 53.37 -26.70 26.02
N VAL A 19 52.24 -27.36 26.23
CA VAL A 19 51.08 -27.37 25.33
C VAL A 19 49.93 -26.65 26.00
N TYR A 20 49.45 -25.59 25.39
CA TYR A 20 48.35 -24.76 25.90
C TYR A 20 47.09 -24.96 25.07
N LEU A 21 45.94 -24.87 25.73
CA LEU A 21 44.64 -24.72 25.11
C LEU A 21 44.18 -23.27 25.25
N ASN A 22 44.08 -22.57 24.14
CA ASN A 22 43.55 -21.21 24.07
C ASN A 22 42.04 -21.29 23.84
N VAL A 23 41.27 -20.74 24.79
CA VAL A 23 39.81 -20.76 24.75
C VAL A 23 39.29 -19.38 24.37
N TYR A 24 38.31 -19.35 23.48
CA TYR A 24 37.68 -18.14 22.96
C TYR A 24 36.17 -18.19 23.14
N ASP A 25 35.57 -17.02 23.36
CA ASP A 25 34.13 -16.85 23.41
C ASP A 25 33.55 -16.66 21.99
N LEU A 26 32.58 -17.51 21.61
CA LEU A 26 31.96 -17.48 20.27
C LEU A 26 30.96 -16.33 20.11
N THR A 27 30.37 -15.85 21.21
CA THR A 27 29.44 -14.73 21.23
C THR A 27 29.67 -13.86 22.48
N PRO A 28 29.40 -12.55 22.41
CA PRO A 28 29.40 -11.67 23.59
C PRO A 28 28.39 -12.10 24.68
N MET A 29 27.41 -12.95 24.34
CA MET A 29 26.37 -13.43 25.25
C MET A 29 26.82 -14.55 26.19
N ASN A 30 28.05 -15.09 26.04
CA ASN A 30 28.59 -16.11 26.96
C ASN A 30 28.66 -15.64 28.43
N VAL A 31 28.61 -14.33 28.68
CA VAL A 31 28.56 -13.74 30.04
C VAL A 31 27.28 -14.14 30.79
N TYR A 32 26.13 -14.21 30.11
CA TYR A 32 24.85 -14.55 30.73
C TYR A 32 24.61 -16.08 30.81
N GLY A 33 25.21 -16.86 29.91
CA GLY A 33 25.09 -18.33 29.88
C GLY A 33 26.03 -19.08 30.85
N TYR A 34 27.02 -18.39 31.43
CA TYR A 34 28.02 -18.99 32.33
C TYR A 34 27.40 -19.51 33.64
N TRP A 35 26.49 -18.75 34.25
CA TRP A 35 25.77 -19.15 35.46
C TRP A 35 24.87 -20.39 35.26
N LEU A 36 24.46 -20.65 34.02
CA LEU A 36 23.62 -21.79 33.63
C LEU A 36 24.42 -22.96 33.03
N GLY A 37 25.74 -22.80 32.83
CA GLY A 37 26.61 -23.86 32.32
C GLY A 37 26.57 -24.13 30.80
N ILE A 38 26.03 -23.21 29.99
CA ILE A 38 25.71 -23.42 28.55
C ILE A 38 26.65 -22.62 27.60
N GLY A 39 27.88 -22.31 28.02
CA GLY A 39 28.81 -21.51 27.19
C GLY A 39 29.21 -22.19 25.87
N ILE A 40 29.21 -21.42 24.77
CA ILE A 40 29.68 -21.87 23.46
C ILE A 40 31.13 -21.40 23.26
N TYR A 41 32.07 -22.34 23.26
CA TYR A 41 33.50 -22.04 23.20
C TYR A 41 34.13 -22.55 21.91
N HIS A 42 35.02 -21.73 21.34
CA HIS A 42 36.02 -22.16 20.38
C HIS A 42 37.34 -22.41 21.12
N SER A 43 38.10 -23.42 20.69
CA SER A 43 39.45 -23.64 21.21
C SER A 43 40.47 -23.84 20.11
N GLY A 44 41.66 -23.29 20.32
CA GLY A 44 42.88 -23.55 19.56
C GLY A 44 43.97 -24.14 20.46
N LEU A 45 44.84 -24.95 19.87
CA LEU A 45 45.95 -25.61 20.57
C LEU A 45 47.27 -24.93 20.25
N GLU A 46 47.94 -24.40 21.26
CA GLU A 46 49.23 -23.73 21.13
C GLU A 46 50.38 -24.64 21.58
N VAL A 47 51.36 -24.84 20.69
CA VAL A 47 52.59 -25.60 20.96
C VAL A 47 53.70 -25.11 20.03
N HIS A 48 54.94 -25.02 20.54
CA HIS A 48 56.09 -24.47 19.79
C HIS A 48 55.83 -23.06 19.19
N GLY A 49 55.03 -22.23 19.86
CA GLY A 49 54.72 -20.87 19.43
C GLY A 49 53.73 -20.75 18.26
N VAL A 50 53.09 -21.85 17.85
CA VAL A 50 52.06 -21.87 16.81
C VAL A 50 50.74 -22.35 17.41
N GLU A 51 49.63 -21.69 17.07
CA GLU A 51 48.30 -22.13 17.47
C GLU A 51 47.56 -22.80 16.30
N TYR A 52 47.09 -24.02 16.55
CA TYR A 52 46.35 -24.84 15.59
C TYR A 52 44.85 -24.85 15.92
N GLY A 53 44.02 -24.57 14.93
CA GLY A 53 42.57 -24.62 15.02
C GLY A 53 41.95 -25.52 13.95
N TYR A 54 40.68 -25.89 14.14
CA TYR A 54 39.89 -26.63 13.14
C TYR A 54 38.59 -25.88 12.84
N GLY A 55 38.31 -25.66 11.55
CA GLY A 55 37.20 -24.83 11.09
C GLY A 55 36.45 -25.43 9.89
N ALA A 56 35.23 -24.94 9.67
CA ALA A 56 34.36 -25.37 8.58
C ALA A 56 34.65 -24.62 7.28
N HIS A 57 34.67 -25.33 6.15
CA HIS A 57 34.60 -24.77 4.80
C HIS A 57 34.07 -25.81 3.80
N GLU A 58 33.70 -25.39 2.59
CA GLU A 58 32.96 -26.23 1.64
C GLU A 58 33.83 -27.23 0.86
N HIS A 59 35.15 -27.04 0.85
CA HIS A 59 36.09 -27.90 0.13
C HIS A 59 36.53 -29.13 0.96
N SER A 60 36.96 -30.20 0.27
CA SER A 60 37.55 -31.41 0.86
C SER A 60 39.00 -31.23 1.35
N SER A 61 39.53 -30.01 1.28
CA SER A 61 40.84 -29.68 1.83
C SER A 61 40.85 -29.68 3.36
N SER A 62 42.05 -29.68 3.95
CA SER A 62 42.24 -29.63 5.41
C SER A 62 41.49 -28.46 6.02
N GLY A 63 40.64 -28.75 7.01
CA GLY A 63 40.01 -27.74 7.87
C GLY A 63 40.91 -27.28 9.01
N ILE A 64 42.09 -27.89 9.18
CA ILE A 64 43.11 -27.45 10.14
C ILE A 64 43.73 -26.15 9.63
N PHE A 65 43.90 -25.17 10.50
CA PHE A 65 44.54 -23.90 10.17
C PHE A 65 45.50 -23.46 11.29
N GLU A 66 46.49 -22.67 10.93
CA GLU A 66 47.46 -22.09 11.87
C GLU A 66 47.16 -20.59 12.06
N VAL A 67 47.25 -20.12 13.30
CA VAL A 67 47.13 -18.70 13.66
C VAL A 67 48.22 -18.30 14.65
N GLU A 68 48.46 -16.99 14.73
CA GLU A 68 49.26 -16.44 15.81
C GLU A 68 48.56 -16.72 17.15
N PRO A 69 49.29 -17.19 18.18
CA PRO A 69 48.70 -17.51 19.47
C PRO A 69 47.81 -16.40 20.03
N LYS A 70 46.63 -16.78 20.50
CA LYS A 70 45.61 -15.92 21.15
C LYS A 70 44.96 -14.92 20.20
N LYS A 71 45.18 -15.04 18.89
CA LYS A 71 44.66 -14.14 17.84
C LYS A 71 43.84 -14.85 16.78
N CYS A 72 43.05 -15.86 17.15
CA CYS A 72 42.14 -16.51 16.20
C CYS A 72 41.10 -15.50 15.65
N PRO A 73 41.05 -15.24 14.32
CA PRO A 73 40.13 -14.25 13.74
C PRO A 73 38.66 -14.58 13.98
N GLY A 74 37.87 -13.56 14.33
CA GLY A 74 36.42 -13.71 14.52
C GLY A 74 35.98 -14.18 15.92
N PHE A 75 36.91 -14.39 16.85
CA PHE A 75 36.61 -14.80 18.23
C PHE A 75 37.30 -13.91 19.26
N THR A 76 36.72 -13.81 20.47
CA THR A 76 37.30 -13.05 21.58
C THR A 76 38.09 -13.98 22.49
N PHE A 77 39.40 -13.77 22.62
CA PHE A 77 40.26 -14.59 23.49
C PHE A 77 39.84 -14.45 24.96
N ARG A 78 39.70 -15.59 25.63
CA ARG A 78 39.27 -15.66 27.04
C ARG A 78 40.43 -15.99 27.97
N LYS A 79 41.08 -17.14 27.75
CA LYS A 79 42.19 -17.61 28.58
C LYS A 79 42.99 -18.73 27.92
N SER A 80 44.21 -18.92 28.39
CA SER A 80 45.04 -20.09 28.09
C SER A 80 45.01 -21.08 29.27
N ILE A 81 44.99 -22.37 28.95
CA ILE A 81 45.02 -23.46 29.94
C ILE A 81 46.22 -24.34 29.62
N LEU A 82 47.16 -24.49 30.55
CA LEU A 82 48.25 -25.46 30.39
C LEU A 82 47.65 -26.87 30.48
N VAL A 83 47.72 -27.63 29.39
CA VAL A 83 47.18 -29.00 29.34
C VAL A 83 48.24 -30.03 29.71
N GLY A 84 49.50 -29.79 29.34
CA GLY A 84 50.63 -30.66 29.68
C GLY A 84 51.90 -30.21 28.97
N GLU A 85 52.89 -31.10 28.93
CA GLU A 85 54.13 -30.89 28.20
C GLU A 85 54.32 -32.01 27.18
N THR A 86 55.00 -31.72 26.06
CA THR A 86 55.34 -32.69 25.02
C THR A 86 56.85 -32.76 24.83
N GLU A 87 57.38 -33.95 24.57
CA GLU A 87 58.78 -34.17 24.18
C GLU A 87 58.97 -34.08 22.65
N MET A 88 57.88 -33.94 21.88
CA MET A 88 57.93 -33.85 20.42
C MET A 88 58.56 -32.54 19.95
N ARG A 89 59.45 -32.62 18.96
CA ARG A 89 60.07 -31.45 18.31
C ARG A 89 59.08 -30.76 17.38
N ALA A 90 59.30 -29.47 17.09
CA ALA A 90 58.41 -28.69 16.23
C ALA A 90 58.16 -29.31 14.85
N LYS A 91 59.15 -30.00 14.26
CA LYS A 91 59.00 -30.72 12.98
C LYS A 91 58.06 -31.93 13.11
N GLU A 92 58.15 -32.67 14.21
CA GLU A 92 57.32 -33.85 14.47
C GLU A 92 55.87 -33.45 14.72
N VAL A 93 55.65 -32.33 15.43
CA VAL A 93 54.30 -31.77 15.61
C VAL A 93 53.69 -31.34 14.28
N ARG A 94 54.46 -30.70 13.39
CA ARG A 94 53.98 -30.34 12.04
C ARG A 94 53.60 -31.57 11.21
N THR A 95 54.46 -32.59 11.16
CA THR A 95 54.15 -33.84 10.46
C THR A 95 52.93 -34.55 11.04
N PHE A 96 52.74 -34.49 12.37
CA PHE A 96 51.54 -35.01 13.01
C PHE A 96 50.27 -34.25 12.58
N MET A 97 50.32 -32.91 12.54
CA MET A 97 49.19 -32.08 12.07
C MET A 97 48.88 -32.31 10.59
N GLU A 98 49.90 -32.48 9.74
CA GLU A 98 49.74 -32.83 8.32
C GLU A 98 49.02 -34.16 8.15
N LYS A 99 49.41 -35.20 8.91
CA LYS A 99 48.72 -36.49 8.89
C LYS A 99 47.27 -36.36 9.39
N LEU A 100 47.05 -35.59 10.44
CA LEU A 100 45.71 -35.36 11.00
C LEU A 100 44.81 -34.56 10.05
N SER A 101 45.39 -33.82 9.11
CA SER A 101 44.68 -33.00 8.13
C SER A 101 43.87 -33.82 7.12
N GLU A 102 44.27 -35.07 6.85
CA GLU A 102 43.53 -36.02 6.01
C GLU A 102 42.20 -36.43 6.67
N GLU A 103 42.22 -36.55 8.00
CA GLU A 103 41.05 -36.88 8.80
C GLU A 103 40.16 -35.64 9.02
N TYR A 104 40.75 -34.50 9.37
CA TYR A 104 40.03 -33.26 9.69
C TYR A 104 39.88 -32.33 8.47
N GLN A 105 39.09 -32.77 7.50
CA GLN A 105 38.70 -31.95 6.34
C GLN A 105 37.64 -30.91 6.72
N GLY A 106 37.68 -29.73 6.09
CA GLY A 106 36.78 -28.62 6.44
C GLY A 106 35.30 -28.91 6.14
N ASN A 107 35.01 -29.69 5.11
CA ASN A 107 33.64 -30.11 4.74
C ASN A 107 33.06 -31.19 5.67
N LYS A 108 33.90 -31.83 6.51
CA LYS A 108 33.47 -32.79 7.55
C LYS A 108 33.17 -32.12 8.88
N TYR A 109 33.36 -30.81 9.00
CA TYR A 109 33.14 -30.08 10.24
C TYR A 109 31.66 -30.15 10.64
N HIS A 110 31.40 -30.52 11.89
CA HIS A 110 30.05 -30.56 12.44
C HIS A 110 30.03 -29.97 13.85
N LEU A 111 29.11 -29.02 14.08
CA LEU A 111 29.04 -28.25 15.33
C LEU A 111 28.94 -29.13 16.59
N ILE A 112 28.25 -30.27 16.49
CA ILE A 112 28.00 -31.16 17.64
C ILE A 112 29.01 -32.30 17.69
N THR A 113 29.26 -32.98 16.58
CA THR A 113 29.95 -34.28 16.58
C THR A 113 31.40 -34.20 16.14
N ARG A 114 31.82 -33.09 15.52
CA ARG A 114 33.16 -32.93 14.95
C ARG A 114 33.55 -31.46 14.80
N ASN A 115 33.82 -30.81 15.93
CA ASN A 115 34.14 -29.38 16.00
C ASN A 115 35.58 -29.12 16.47
N CYS A 116 35.95 -27.84 16.61
CA CYS A 116 37.27 -27.40 17.08
C CYS A 116 37.71 -27.98 18.44
N ASN A 117 36.76 -28.21 19.36
CA ASN A 117 37.05 -28.76 20.68
C ASN A 117 37.34 -30.27 20.61
N HIS A 118 36.67 -31.00 19.71
CA HIS A 118 36.99 -32.42 19.44
C HIS A 118 38.39 -32.56 18.86
N PHE A 119 38.74 -31.69 17.91
CA PHE A 119 40.09 -31.59 17.36
C PHE A 119 41.13 -31.32 18.45
N CYS A 120 40.95 -30.26 19.25
CA CYS A 120 41.92 -29.92 20.31
C CYS A 120 42.04 -31.03 21.36
N ASN A 121 40.93 -31.70 21.71
CA ASN A 121 40.99 -32.84 22.62
C ASN A 121 41.80 -34.01 22.04
N HIS A 122 41.59 -34.34 20.76
CA HIS A 122 42.33 -35.40 20.08
C HIS A 122 43.82 -35.10 20.04
N VAL A 123 44.20 -33.87 19.71
CA VAL A 123 45.61 -33.47 19.68
C VAL A 123 46.22 -33.44 21.09
N CYS A 124 45.54 -32.87 22.08
CA CYS A 124 46.01 -32.85 23.47
C CYS A 124 46.32 -34.26 23.99
N LEU A 125 45.42 -35.22 23.73
CA LEU A 125 45.61 -36.61 24.13
C LEU A 125 46.85 -37.23 23.48
N LYS A 126 47.13 -36.90 22.21
CA LYS A 126 48.31 -37.41 21.50
C LYS A 126 49.61 -36.76 21.95
N LEU A 127 49.61 -35.45 22.22
CA LEU A 127 50.83 -34.71 22.57
C LEU A 127 51.20 -34.81 24.06
N THR A 128 50.20 -34.94 24.95
CA THR A 128 50.39 -34.79 26.41
C THR A 128 49.80 -35.93 27.24
N GLN A 129 49.03 -36.83 26.62
CA GLN A 129 48.19 -37.83 27.31
C GLN A 129 47.08 -37.26 28.22
N ASN A 130 46.88 -35.93 28.21
CA ASN A 130 45.84 -35.27 28.98
C ASN A 130 44.68 -34.82 28.06
N SER A 131 43.45 -34.93 28.54
CA SER A 131 42.27 -34.40 27.85
C SER A 131 42.07 -32.91 28.13
N ILE A 132 41.40 -32.19 27.23
CA ILE A 132 40.99 -30.81 27.52
C ILE A 132 39.93 -30.77 28.64
N PRO A 133 39.80 -29.66 29.39
CA PRO A 133 38.80 -29.56 30.44
C PRO A 133 37.39 -29.83 29.92
N SER A 134 36.66 -30.69 30.65
CA SER A 134 35.36 -31.21 30.21
C SER A 134 34.31 -30.13 29.92
N TRP A 135 34.44 -28.95 30.53
CA TRP A 135 33.55 -27.80 30.34
C TRP A 135 33.68 -27.11 28.98
N VAL A 136 34.83 -27.22 28.31
CA VAL A 136 35.08 -26.55 27.02
C VAL A 136 34.18 -27.12 25.91
N ASN A 137 33.81 -28.40 25.99
CA ASN A 137 32.95 -29.07 25.00
C ASN A 137 31.60 -29.57 25.60
N ARG A 138 31.08 -28.93 26.66
CA ARG A 138 29.81 -29.34 27.31
C ARG A 138 28.60 -29.25 26.37
N LEU A 139 28.53 -28.21 25.54
CA LEU A 139 27.40 -27.99 24.63
C LEU A 139 27.24 -29.13 23.59
N ALA A 140 28.34 -29.61 23.03
CA ALA A 140 28.33 -30.76 22.12
C ALA A 140 27.77 -32.03 22.77
N ARG A 141 28.04 -32.23 24.07
CA ARG A 141 27.51 -33.37 24.84
C ARG A 141 26.02 -33.21 25.17
N LEU A 142 25.55 -31.99 25.41
CA LEU A 142 24.13 -31.70 25.66
C LEU A 142 23.29 -31.73 24.38
N GLY A 143 23.84 -31.30 23.24
CA GLY A 143 23.17 -31.34 21.94
C GLY A 143 22.85 -32.75 21.44
N PHE A 144 23.54 -33.77 21.94
CA PHE A 144 23.23 -35.18 21.67
C PHE A 144 21.95 -35.66 22.39
N LEU A 145 21.54 -35.00 23.48
CA LEU A 145 20.35 -35.35 24.28
C LEU A 145 19.09 -34.54 23.89
N CYS A 146 19.23 -33.45 23.12
CA CYS A 146 18.12 -32.59 22.74
C CYS A 146 18.39 -31.84 21.43
N ASN A 147 17.78 -32.28 20.31
CA ASN A 147 17.99 -31.71 18.97
C ASN A 147 17.36 -30.31 18.76
N CYS A 148 16.66 -29.76 19.76
CA CYS A 148 15.86 -28.52 19.65
C CYS A 148 16.48 -27.27 20.29
N VAL A 149 17.69 -27.36 20.86
CA VAL A 149 18.27 -26.28 21.71
C VAL A 149 19.41 -25.50 21.03
N LEU A 150 19.66 -25.70 19.74
CA LEU A 150 20.73 -24.97 19.04
C LEU A 150 20.23 -23.60 18.52
N PRO A 151 20.85 -22.47 18.93
CA PRO A 151 20.49 -21.15 18.42
C PRO A 151 20.74 -21.02 16.92
N ALA A 152 19.78 -20.43 16.20
CA ALA A 152 19.84 -20.22 14.74
C ALA A 152 21.04 -19.36 14.25
N CYS A 153 21.78 -18.72 15.17
CA CYS A 153 22.94 -17.87 14.87
C CYS A 153 24.25 -18.63 14.58
N LEU A 154 24.30 -19.97 14.71
CA LEU A 154 25.54 -20.74 14.55
C LEU A 154 25.97 -20.97 13.09
N ASN A 155 25.11 -20.69 12.11
CA ASN A 155 25.44 -20.87 10.68
C ASN A 155 26.33 -19.76 10.09
N GLU A 156 26.56 -18.65 10.80
CA GLU A 156 27.35 -17.51 10.29
C GLU A 156 28.84 -17.52 10.71
N ALA A 157 29.26 -18.40 11.63
CA ALA A 157 30.63 -18.45 12.14
C ALA A 157 31.59 -19.30 11.28
N LYS A 158 31.55 -19.16 9.94
CA LYS A 158 32.59 -19.73 9.06
C LYS A 158 33.89 -18.93 9.23
N VAL A 159 34.97 -19.58 9.66
CA VAL A 159 36.30 -18.97 9.78
C VAL A 159 36.77 -18.58 8.37
N LYS A 160 36.78 -17.29 8.05
CA LYS A 160 37.33 -16.77 6.79
C LYS A 160 38.84 -16.94 6.82
N ARG A 161 39.41 -17.73 5.90
CA ARG A 161 40.87 -17.76 5.68
C ARG A 161 41.32 -16.46 5.01
N VAL A 162 42.39 -15.86 5.53
CA VAL A 162 43.18 -14.84 4.83
C VAL A 162 44.19 -15.59 3.96
N GLY A 163 44.14 -15.39 2.64
CA GLY A 163 45.17 -15.90 1.73
C GLY A 163 46.49 -15.14 1.93
N LYS A 164 47.62 -15.84 1.77
CA LYS A 164 48.89 -15.16 1.43
C LYS A 164 48.65 -14.47 0.09
N ASP A 165 48.99 -13.19 0.03
CA ASP A 165 48.69 -12.22 -1.03
C ASP A 165 47.37 -11.48 -0.79
N GLY A 166 47.46 -10.33 -0.13
CA GLY A 166 46.34 -9.48 0.28
C GLY A 166 45.57 -8.83 -0.88
N LYS A 167 44.77 -9.61 -1.61
CA LYS A 167 43.69 -9.13 -2.48
C LYS A 167 42.43 -9.99 -2.33
N LEU A 168 41.31 -9.35 -2.03
CA LEU A 168 39.96 -9.94 -2.04
C LEU A 168 39.49 -10.08 -3.49
N LEU A 169 39.14 -11.30 -3.91
CA LEU A 169 38.34 -11.55 -5.11
C LEU A 169 36.88 -11.79 -4.68
N GLU A 170 35.98 -10.95 -5.17
CA GLU A 170 34.53 -11.15 -5.11
C GLU A 170 34.11 -12.27 -6.08
N GLY A 171 33.30 -13.21 -5.59
CA GLY A 171 32.49 -14.10 -6.42
C GLY A 171 31.02 -13.86 -6.10
N GLU A 172 30.30 -13.22 -7.02
CA GLU A 172 28.86 -13.01 -6.93
C GLU A 172 28.08 -14.33 -7.11
N SER A 173 27.06 -14.56 -6.27
CA SER A 173 25.68 -14.79 -6.76
C SER A 173 24.62 -14.84 -5.63
N LYS A 174 23.86 -13.73 -5.58
CA LYS A 174 22.39 -13.63 -5.46
C LYS A 174 21.69 -14.07 -4.16
N LYS A 175 21.32 -13.06 -3.36
CA LYS A 175 19.94 -12.88 -2.84
C LYS A 175 19.64 -11.40 -2.55
N LYS A 176 18.71 -10.84 -3.33
CA LYS A 176 18.24 -9.44 -3.21
C LYS A 176 17.31 -9.28 -1.99
N ARG A 177 17.73 -8.49 -0.99
CA ARG A 177 16.81 -7.63 -0.20
C ARG A 177 17.53 -6.48 0.52
N LYS A 178 17.42 -5.31 -0.12
CA LYS A 178 17.16 -3.93 0.39
C LYS A 178 17.72 -3.49 1.76
N LYS A 179 18.56 -2.44 1.73
CA LYS A 179 18.28 -1.05 2.20
C LYS A 179 19.58 -0.34 2.56
N LYS A 180 19.76 0.92 2.15
CA LYS A 180 20.32 1.95 3.03
C LYS A 180 19.65 3.31 2.82
N LYS A 181 18.99 3.77 3.88
CA LYS A 181 19.01 5.17 4.30
C LYS A 181 20.08 5.25 5.40
N ALA A 182 20.98 6.22 5.32
CA ALA A 182 21.82 6.61 6.44
C ALA A 182 21.32 7.97 6.97
N ARG A 183 21.31 8.10 8.30
CA ARG A 183 20.83 9.24 9.08
C ARG A 183 22.00 9.73 9.94
N SER A 184 22.15 11.05 9.96
CA SER A 184 22.77 11.95 10.96
C SER A 184 23.15 11.43 12.36
N ARG A 185 24.21 12.00 12.97
CA ARG A 185 24.12 12.90 14.16
C ARG A 185 25.48 13.46 14.68
N SER A 186 25.54 14.81 14.74
CA SER A 186 26.03 15.78 15.77
C SER A 186 27.31 15.65 16.64
N GLY A 187 28.22 16.65 16.48
CA GLY A 187 28.80 17.61 17.49
C GLY A 187 30.02 17.21 18.37
N PRO A 188 30.83 18.17 18.96
CA PRO A 188 30.71 19.66 19.02
C PRO A 188 32.01 20.56 18.91
N LEU A 189 31.81 21.91 18.85
CA LEU A 189 32.65 23.13 19.17
C LEU A 189 34.03 23.35 18.45
N SER A 190 34.55 24.54 18.08
CA SER A 190 34.36 25.99 18.39
C SER A 190 35.03 26.95 17.34
N SER A 191 34.63 28.25 17.33
CA SER A 191 35.34 29.49 16.86
C SER A 191 35.77 29.60 15.37
N SER A 192 35.71 30.70 14.60
CA SER A 192 35.63 32.16 14.81
C SER A 192 35.43 32.87 13.44
N SER A 193 34.78 34.05 13.43
CA SER A 193 34.95 35.25 12.55
C SER A 193 35.40 35.08 11.08
N SER A 194 34.78 35.68 10.05
CA SER A 194 34.79 37.12 9.73
C SER A 194 34.02 37.45 8.43
N ASN A 195 33.69 38.74 8.27
CA ASN A 195 32.93 39.47 7.23
C ASN A 195 33.35 39.38 5.75
N SER A 196 32.38 39.76 4.89
CA SER A 196 32.39 40.71 3.73
C SER A 196 31.72 40.08 2.48
N ARG A 197 30.55 40.53 1.98
CA ARG A 197 30.13 41.76 1.24
C ARG A 197 30.77 41.97 -0.14
N LEU A 198 29.87 42.02 -1.15
CA LEU A 198 29.91 42.79 -2.42
C LEU A 198 30.95 42.30 -3.45
N ASP A 199 30.81 42.36 -4.78
CA ASP A 199 29.87 43.03 -5.68
C ASP A 199 30.13 42.52 -7.14
N ASN A 200 29.15 42.75 -8.01
CA ASN A 200 29.29 43.13 -9.44
C ASN A 200 29.93 42.21 -10.52
N ASN A 201 29.06 41.84 -11.47
CA ASN A 201 29.30 41.71 -12.93
C ASN A 201 29.88 43.01 -13.56
N PRO A 202 30.18 43.12 -14.88
CA PRO A 202 30.34 42.12 -15.97
C PRO A 202 31.59 42.39 -16.85
N THR A 203 31.90 41.54 -17.84
CA THR A 203 32.04 41.90 -19.29
C THR A 203 32.64 40.80 -20.17
N HIS A 204 31.98 40.61 -21.31
CA HIS A 204 32.44 40.15 -22.64
C HIS A 204 33.79 39.42 -22.79
N ASN A 205 33.75 38.20 -23.35
CA ASN A 205 34.24 38.02 -24.73
C ASN A 205 33.74 36.74 -25.43
N ARG A 206 33.77 36.86 -26.75
CA ARG A 206 33.02 36.17 -27.79
C ARG A 206 33.90 35.10 -28.45
N SER A 207 33.38 33.88 -28.65
CA SER A 207 33.81 33.04 -29.78
C SER A 207 32.72 32.04 -30.18
N LYS A 208 32.51 31.98 -31.49
CA LYS A 208 31.49 31.23 -32.23
C LYS A 208 31.81 29.74 -32.24
N SER A 209 30.81 28.87 -32.14
CA SER A 209 30.74 27.70 -33.03
C SER A 209 29.28 27.29 -33.27
N THR A 210 29.09 26.72 -34.44
CA THR A 210 27.88 26.51 -35.24
C THR A 210 27.13 25.23 -34.87
N GLY A 211 25.80 25.27 -34.91
CA GLY A 211 24.94 24.08 -34.91
C GLY A 211 23.47 24.43 -34.74
N ASN A 212 22.72 24.46 -35.83
CA ASN A 212 21.26 24.69 -35.86
C ASN A 212 20.48 23.53 -35.22
N PRO A 213 19.28 23.78 -34.64
CA PRO A 213 18.38 22.77 -34.10
C PRO A 213 17.30 22.35 -35.12
N PRO A 214 16.66 21.18 -34.98
CA PRO A 214 15.39 20.91 -35.63
C PRO A 214 14.19 21.13 -34.68
N LEU A 215 13.14 21.67 -35.29
CA LEU A 215 11.80 21.93 -34.80
C LEU A 215 10.94 20.66 -34.56
N SER A 216 9.99 20.82 -33.64
CA SER A 216 8.59 20.34 -33.61
C SER A 216 8.24 18.92 -34.04
N SER A 217 7.57 18.18 -33.15
CA SER A 217 6.56 17.18 -33.56
C SER A 217 5.37 17.16 -32.60
N SER A 218 4.20 17.38 -33.19
CA SER A 218 2.85 17.25 -32.63
C SER A 218 2.50 15.77 -32.39
N PRO A 219 1.65 15.41 -31.41
CA PRO A 219 1.06 14.08 -31.35
C PRO A 219 -0.21 14.02 -32.22
N SER A 220 -0.27 12.97 -33.03
CA SER A 220 -1.34 12.60 -33.95
C SER A 220 -2.59 12.02 -33.26
N CYS A 221 -3.75 12.22 -33.90
CA CYS A 221 -5.05 11.66 -33.54
C CYS A 221 -5.07 10.13 -33.37
N PRO A 222 -5.89 9.57 -32.46
CA PRO A 222 -6.13 8.14 -32.41
C PRO A 222 -7.21 7.69 -33.42
N MET A 223 -6.91 6.61 -34.14
CA MET A 223 -7.80 5.90 -35.06
C MET A 223 -8.92 5.12 -34.35
N ARG A 224 -10.07 5.02 -35.02
CA ARG A 224 -11.24 4.18 -34.66
C ARG A 224 -10.89 2.69 -34.54
N PRO A 225 -11.54 1.92 -33.66
CA PRO A 225 -11.37 0.47 -33.60
C PRO A 225 -12.12 -0.24 -34.75
N ARG A 226 -11.41 -1.11 -35.47
CA ARG A 226 -11.99 -2.13 -36.37
C ARG A 226 -12.57 -3.27 -35.54
N VAL A 227 -13.80 -3.66 -35.85
CA VAL A 227 -14.47 -4.86 -35.36
C VAL A 227 -13.69 -6.09 -35.84
N LEU A 228 -13.28 -6.94 -34.89
CA LEU A 228 -12.61 -8.21 -35.15
C LEU A 228 -13.67 -9.31 -35.26
N CYS A 229 -13.94 -9.80 -36.47
CA CYS A 229 -14.70 -11.03 -36.65
C CYS A 229 -13.81 -12.25 -36.35
N VAL A 230 -14.31 -13.14 -35.51
CA VAL A 230 -13.73 -14.43 -35.18
C VAL A 230 -13.88 -15.37 -36.38
N ALA A 231 -12.77 -15.86 -36.92
CA ALA A 231 -12.77 -16.95 -37.90
C ALA A 231 -12.03 -18.16 -37.29
N SER A 232 -12.77 -19.25 -37.11
CA SER A 232 -12.30 -20.58 -36.76
C SER A 232 -11.45 -21.17 -37.88
N GLY A 233 -10.34 -21.81 -37.50
CA GLY A 233 -9.35 -22.34 -38.42
C GLY A 233 -9.77 -23.58 -39.21
N ALA A 234 -9.16 -23.74 -40.38
CA ALA A 234 -8.95 -25.02 -41.05
C ALA A 234 -7.63 -24.93 -41.83
N GLN A 235 -6.86 -26.01 -41.77
CA GLN A 235 -5.45 -26.12 -42.13
C GLN A 235 -5.17 -26.06 -43.64
N ASP A 236 -3.95 -25.63 -43.94
CA ASP A 236 -3.25 -25.71 -45.23
C ASP A 236 -3.31 -27.10 -45.86
N GLN A 237 -3.75 -27.17 -47.12
CA GLN A 237 -3.22 -28.10 -48.12
C GLN A 237 -3.40 -27.54 -49.54
N LYS A 238 -2.28 -27.46 -50.26
CA LYS A 238 -2.07 -26.92 -51.61
C LYS A 238 -2.73 -27.81 -52.68
N PRO A 239 -3.31 -27.28 -53.77
CA PRO A 239 -3.62 -28.09 -54.96
C PRO A 239 -2.53 -27.93 -56.04
N PRO A 240 -2.45 -28.88 -56.99
CA PRO A 240 -2.11 -28.55 -58.35
C PRO A 240 -3.28 -28.83 -59.32
N SER A 241 -3.49 -27.87 -60.21
CA SER A 241 -3.97 -27.93 -61.59
C SER A 241 -4.48 -29.28 -62.13
N HIS A 242 -5.69 -29.28 -62.71
CA HIS A 242 -5.91 -29.49 -64.16
C HIS A 242 -7.40 -29.38 -64.56
N ILE A 243 -7.65 -28.50 -65.54
CA ILE A 243 -8.49 -28.65 -66.76
C ILE A 243 -10.01 -28.89 -66.65
N ASN A 244 -10.72 -27.86 -67.14
CA ASN A 244 -12.01 -27.79 -67.84
C ASN A 244 -12.69 -29.09 -68.33
N ASN A 245 -14.01 -29.20 -68.11
CA ASN A 245 -15.00 -28.95 -69.18
C ASN A 245 -16.44 -28.97 -68.65
N ALA A 246 -17.23 -28.03 -69.20
CA ALA A 246 -18.63 -27.75 -68.90
C ALA A 246 -19.60 -28.69 -69.65
N SER A 247 -20.77 -28.95 -69.04
CA SER A 247 -22.14 -29.08 -69.64
C SER A 247 -23.05 -29.67 -68.54
N PHE A 248 -24.35 -29.41 -68.36
CA PHE A 248 -25.33 -28.43 -68.83
C PHE A 248 -26.59 -28.68 -67.97
N CYS A 249 -27.37 -27.64 -67.70
CA CYS A 249 -28.77 -27.64 -67.24
C CYS A 249 -29.17 -28.11 -65.82
N SER A 250 -29.65 -27.15 -65.02
CA SER A 250 -31.11 -26.93 -65.00
C SER A 250 -31.45 -25.45 -64.71
N GLU A 251 -31.75 -24.69 -65.77
CA GLU A 251 -32.19 -23.29 -65.74
C GLU A 251 -33.58 -23.08 -65.12
N VAL A 252 -34.28 -24.15 -64.72
CA VAL A 252 -35.63 -24.08 -64.13
C VAL A 252 -35.59 -23.67 -62.65
N GLN A 253 -34.49 -23.94 -61.94
CA GLN A 253 -34.38 -23.63 -60.51
C GLN A 253 -33.98 -22.17 -60.24
N CYS A 254 -33.29 -21.52 -61.19
CA CYS A 254 -32.97 -20.10 -61.11
C CYS A 254 -34.17 -19.20 -61.42
N HIS A 255 -35.08 -19.58 -62.33
CA HIS A 255 -36.22 -18.72 -62.65
C HIS A 255 -37.25 -18.63 -61.51
N VAL A 256 -37.47 -19.70 -60.74
CA VAL A 256 -38.37 -19.67 -59.57
C VAL A 256 -37.76 -18.87 -58.41
N LEU A 257 -36.44 -18.94 -58.22
CA LEU A 257 -35.73 -18.13 -57.23
C LEU A 257 -35.65 -16.66 -57.65
N CYS A 258 -35.41 -16.33 -58.93
CA CYS A 258 -35.44 -14.96 -59.42
C CYS A 258 -36.85 -14.37 -59.38
N PHE A 259 -37.91 -15.09 -59.75
CA PHE A 259 -39.28 -14.57 -59.61
C PHE A 259 -39.69 -14.40 -58.15
N ALA A 260 -39.23 -15.25 -57.22
CA ALA A 260 -39.44 -15.04 -55.79
C ALA A 260 -38.64 -13.84 -55.25
N TYR A 261 -37.41 -13.63 -55.74
CA TYR A 261 -36.54 -12.51 -55.38
C TYR A 261 -37.03 -11.17 -55.97
N GLU A 262 -37.60 -11.18 -57.18
CA GLU A 262 -38.16 -10.01 -57.84
C GLU A 262 -39.58 -9.68 -57.33
N ARG A 263 -40.39 -10.67 -56.92
CA ARG A 263 -41.66 -10.40 -56.21
C ARG A 263 -41.48 -9.93 -54.77
N MET A 264 -40.36 -10.26 -54.10
CA MET A 264 -40.04 -9.71 -52.79
C MET A 264 -39.54 -8.25 -52.83
N ASN A 265 -39.14 -7.75 -54.01
CA ASN A 265 -38.68 -6.38 -54.21
C ASN A 265 -39.75 -5.45 -54.84
N GLN A 266 -41.00 -5.87 -54.89
CA GLN A 266 -42.17 -5.00 -55.11
C GLN A 266 -42.90 -4.67 -53.81
N ASN A 267 -42.20 -4.68 -52.67
CA ASN A 267 -42.75 -4.07 -51.47
C ASN A 267 -42.51 -2.56 -51.56
N GLU A 268 -43.62 -1.82 -51.64
CA GLU A 268 -43.76 -0.48 -51.07
C GLU A 268 -42.78 -0.33 -49.90
N GLY A 269 -41.94 0.71 -49.91
CA GLY A 269 -40.92 0.94 -48.88
C GLY A 269 -41.52 0.63 -47.52
N ASP A 270 -41.02 -0.44 -46.88
CA ASP A 270 -41.61 -0.93 -45.64
C ASP A 270 -41.63 0.23 -44.67
N ALA A 271 -42.83 0.76 -44.39
CA ALA A 271 -43.00 1.96 -43.60
C ALA A 271 -42.36 1.80 -42.21
N LEU A 272 -42.22 0.55 -41.74
CA LEU A 272 -41.47 0.23 -40.53
C LEU A 272 -39.97 0.42 -40.73
N VAL A 273 -39.39 -0.02 -41.84
CA VAL A 273 -37.98 0.19 -42.19
C VAL A 273 -37.66 1.67 -42.34
N ASP A 274 -38.50 2.43 -43.03
CA ASP A 274 -38.27 3.87 -43.21
C ASP A 274 -38.50 4.65 -41.89
N SER A 275 -39.44 4.21 -41.04
CA SER A 275 -39.58 4.71 -39.68
C SER A 275 -38.35 4.39 -38.81
N ILE A 276 -37.79 3.19 -38.93
CA ILE A 276 -36.57 2.79 -38.23
C ILE A 276 -35.37 3.62 -38.73
N LYS A 277 -35.20 3.79 -40.04
CA LYS A 277 -34.14 4.63 -40.62
C LYS A 277 -34.26 6.08 -40.15
N ALA A 278 -35.46 6.66 -40.22
CA ALA A 278 -35.70 8.02 -39.73
C ALA A 278 -35.35 8.16 -38.24
N LYS A 279 -35.66 7.14 -37.42
CA LYS A 279 -35.24 7.12 -36.01
C LYS A 279 -33.73 6.99 -35.85
N LEU A 280 -33.07 6.13 -36.62
CA LEU A 280 -31.62 5.94 -36.59
C LEU A 280 -30.86 7.19 -37.06
N ASP A 281 -31.36 7.88 -38.08
CA ASP A 281 -30.80 9.13 -38.62
C ASP A 281 -30.96 10.30 -37.63
N PHE A 282 -31.98 10.24 -36.76
CA PHE A 282 -32.20 11.20 -35.68
C PHE A 282 -31.38 10.87 -34.42
N LEU A 283 -30.78 9.68 -34.32
CA LEU A 283 -29.89 9.37 -33.18
C LEU A 283 -28.61 10.20 -33.30
N SER A 284 -28.54 11.27 -32.50
CA SER A 284 -27.29 11.99 -32.30
C SER A 284 -26.23 11.05 -31.73
N SER A 285 -24.97 11.20 -32.17
CA SER A 285 -23.88 10.45 -31.54
C SER A 285 -23.81 10.82 -30.06
N LEU A 286 -23.75 9.80 -29.19
CA LEU A 286 -23.63 10.00 -27.75
C LEU A 286 -22.48 10.96 -27.47
N SER A 287 -22.79 12.06 -26.77
CA SER A 287 -21.82 13.09 -26.45
C SER A 287 -20.67 12.51 -25.64
N THR A 288 -19.43 12.74 -26.08
CA THR A 288 -18.22 12.38 -25.32
C THR A 288 -18.00 13.30 -24.11
N LYS A 289 -18.78 14.39 -23.98
CA LYS A 289 -18.75 15.34 -22.86
C LYS A 289 -19.78 15.03 -21.77
N CYS A 290 -20.57 13.97 -21.94
CA CYS A 290 -21.62 13.58 -21.00
C CYS A 290 -21.03 13.20 -19.63
N CYS A 291 -21.46 13.89 -18.57
CA CYS A 291 -20.99 13.69 -17.20
C CYS A 291 -22.09 13.81 -16.14
N ILE A 292 -23.29 14.29 -16.47
CA ILE A 292 -24.42 14.44 -15.53
C ILE A 292 -25.49 13.40 -15.88
N TYR A 293 -25.86 12.58 -14.90
CA TYR A 293 -26.69 11.38 -15.10
C TYR A 293 -27.92 11.39 -14.20
N LYS A 294 -29.03 10.84 -14.71
CA LYS A 294 -30.10 10.34 -13.85
C LYS A 294 -29.65 9.07 -13.13
N VAL A 295 -30.02 8.98 -11.86
CA VAL A 295 -29.79 7.84 -10.99
C VAL A 295 -30.62 6.66 -11.49
N PRO A 296 -29.99 5.50 -11.78
CA PRO A 296 -30.72 4.30 -12.17
C PRO A 296 -31.78 3.90 -11.14
N ASN A 297 -32.98 3.54 -11.60
CA ASN A 297 -34.13 3.21 -10.75
C ASN A 297 -33.82 2.15 -9.67
N LYS A 298 -32.96 1.17 -9.99
CA LYS A 298 -32.53 0.13 -9.05
C LYS A 298 -31.77 0.66 -7.82
N LEU A 299 -31.05 1.78 -7.96
CA LEU A 299 -30.34 2.44 -6.86
C LEU A 299 -31.27 3.43 -6.15
N ARG A 300 -32.03 4.21 -6.92
CA ARG A 300 -33.02 5.17 -6.38
C ARG A 300 -34.02 4.52 -5.44
N ARG A 301 -34.57 3.34 -5.78
CA ARG A 301 -35.57 2.64 -4.95
C ARG A 301 -35.07 2.26 -3.55
N LEU A 302 -33.75 2.16 -3.34
CA LEU A 302 -33.18 1.81 -2.04
C LEU A 302 -33.27 2.98 -1.04
N ASN A 303 -33.12 4.22 -1.55
CA ASN A 303 -33.25 5.44 -0.78
C ASN A 303 -33.53 6.62 -1.74
N PRO A 304 -34.81 6.94 -2.03
CA PRO A 304 -35.16 8.01 -2.96
C PRO A 304 -34.70 9.39 -2.48
N ASP A 305 -34.75 9.62 -1.17
CA ASP A 305 -34.39 10.89 -0.56
C ASP A 305 -32.92 11.20 -0.80
N ALA A 306 -32.04 10.18 -0.81
CA ALA A 306 -30.60 10.36 -1.04
C ALA A 306 -30.22 11.04 -2.36
N TYR A 307 -31.16 11.10 -3.32
CA TYR A 307 -30.95 11.64 -4.66
C TYR A 307 -31.86 12.81 -5.02
N THR A 308 -32.81 13.17 -4.14
CA THR A 308 -33.80 14.20 -4.43
C THR A 308 -33.41 15.49 -3.69
N PRO A 309 -33.36 16.65 -4.39
CA PRO A 309 -33.10 17.93 -3.74
C PRO A 309 -34.22 18.28 -2.77
N ARG A 310 -33.86 18.91 -1.65
CA ARG A 310 -34.81 19.28 -0.58
C ARG A 310 -35.28 20.72 -0.68
N LEU A 311 -34.43 21.60 -1.22
CA LEU A 311 -34.58 23.03 -1.07
C LEU A 311 -34.32 23.78 -2.38
N VAL A 312 -33.28 23.44 -3.13
CA VAL A 312 -32.87 24.19 -4.32
C VAL A 312 -32.53 23.28 -5.48
N SER A 313 -33.12 23.60 -6.65
CA SER A 313 -32.80 22.92 -7.90
C SER A 313 -31.59 23.58 -8.58
N PHE A 314 -30.73 22.79 -9.21
CA PHE A 314 -29.66 23.27 -10.10
C PHE A 314 -29.74 22.48 -11.40
N GLY A 315 -29.70 23.20 -12.51
CA GLY A 315 -29.79 22.54 -13.80
C GLY A 315 -31.23 22.12 -14.16
N PRO A 316 -31.40 21.32 -15.21
CA PRO A 316 -32.69 21.05 -15.81
C PRO A 316 -33.49 19.91 -15.17
N LEU A 317 -32.85 18.96 -14.46
CA LEU A 317 -33.48 17.67 -14.12
C LEU A 317 -34.54 17.77 -13.01
N HIS A 318 -34.42 18.75 -12.12
CA HIS A 318 -35.36 19.02 -11.03
C HIS A 318 -36.09 20.37 -11.16
N ARG A 319 -35.94 21.04 -12.31
CA ARG A 319 -36.52 22.37 -12.54
C ARG A 319 -38.04 22.31 -12.59
N GLY A 320 -38.70 23.33 -12.04
CA GLY A 320 -40.15 23.50 -12.10
C GLY A 320 -40.93 22.66 -11.08
N LYS A 321 -40.25 21.97 -10.15
CA LYS A 321 -40.90 21.29 -9.04
C LYS A 321 -41.44 22.30 -8.02
N GLU A 322 -42.72 22.17 -7.68
CA GLU A 322 -43.44 23.06 -6.75
C GLU A 322 -42.72 23.16 -5.39
N GLU A 323 -42.25 22.03 -4.87
CA GLU A 323 -41.52 21.93 -3.60
C GLU A 323 -40.20 22.75 -3.54
N LEU A 324 -39.62 23.10 -4.69
CA LEU A 324 -38.34 23.84 -4.79
C LEU A 324 -38.53 25.31 -5.19
N GLN A 325 -39.76 25.74 -5.48
CA GLN A 325 -40.06 27.04 -6.06
C GLN A 325 -39.67 28.21 -5.14
N ALA A 326 -39.76 28.03 -3.82
CA ALA A 326 -39.44 29.06 -2.83
C ALA A 326 -37.99 29.59 -2.94
N MET A 327 -37.07 28.78 -3.46
CA MET A 327 -35.68 29.16 -3.64
C MET A 327 -35.38 29.83 -4.98
N GLU A 328 -36.26 29.75 -5.98
CA GLU A 328 -36.03 30.38 -7.28
C GLU A 328 -35.87 31.90 -7.14
N ASP A 329 -36.73 32.57 -6.37
CA ASP A 329 -36.60 34.00 -6.07
C ASP A 329 -35.26 34.33 -5.37
N HIS A 330 -34.75 33.43 -4.54
CA HIS A 330 -33.47 33.64 -3.85
C HIS A 330 -32.30 33.53 -4.82
N LYS A 331 -32.39 32.68 -5.85
CA LYS A 331 -31.41 32.66 -6.94
C LYS A 331 -31.36 34.00 -7.68
N TYR A 332 -32.51 34.60 -7.98
CA TYR A 332 -32.55 35.93 -8.58
C TYR A 332 -31.98 37.02 -7.67
N ARG A 333 -32.19 36.96 -6.35
CA ARG A 333 -31.54 37.89 -5.39
C ARG A 333 -30.01 37.75 -5.39
N TYR A 334 -29.50 36.54 -5.56
CA TYR A 334 -28.07 36.30 -5.70
C TYR A 334 -27.54 36.81 -7.05
N LEU A 335 -28.29 36.60 -8.14
CA LEU A 335 -27.97 37.20 -9.45
C LEU A 335 -27.93 38.74 -9.37
N GLN A 336 -28.90 39.36 -8.72
CA GLN A 336 -28.92 40.82 -8.47
C GLN A 336 -27.68 41.29 -7.69
N SER A 337 -27.18 40.47 -6.76
CA SER A 337 -25.96 40.78 -6.00
C SER A 337 -24.68 40.50 -6.80
N PHE A 338 -24.75 39.57 -7.75
CA PHE A 338 -23.63 39.14 -8.59
C PHE A 338 -23.35 40.13 -9.72
N ILE A 339 -24.38 40.62 -10.43
CA ILE A 339 -24.22 41.52 -11.59
C ILE A 339 -23.29 42.71 -11.29
N PRO A 340 -23.46 43.47 -10.17
CA PRO A 340 -22.58 44.59 -9.84
C PRO A 340 -21.11 44.21 -9.58
N ARG A 341 -20.79 42.92 -9.43
CA ARG A 341 -19.42 42.41 -9.27
C ARG A 341 -18.76 42.05 -10.60
N THR A 342 -19.51 42.09 -11.69
CA THR A 342 -19.03 41.81 -13.04
C THR A 342 -18.86 43.11 -13.82
N ASN A 343 -18.00 43.09 -14.84
CA ASN A 343 -17.90 44.21 -15.79
C ASN A 343 -18.95 44.10 -16.93
N SER A 344 -20.11 43.51 -16.66
CA SER A 344 -21.05 43.07 -17.67
C SER A 344 -22.48 43.37 -17.26
N SER A 345 -23.32 43.75 -18.21
CA SER A 345 -24.76 43.88 -17.98
C SER A 345 -25.43 42.50 -17.98
N LEU A 346 -26.72 42.43 -17.62
CA LEU A 346 -27.50 41.19 -17.72
C LEU A 346 -27.55 40.68 -19.17
N GLU A 347 -27.70 41.60 -20.13
CA GLU A 347 -27.71 41.29 -21.57
C GLU A 347 -26.38 40.67 -22.01
N ASP A 348 -25.26 41.18 -21.49
CA ASP A 348 -23.94 40.61 -21.74
C ASP A 348 -23.82 39.20 -21.16
N LEU A 349 -24.28 38.97 -19.93
CA LEU A 349 -24.29 37.64 -19.31
C LEU A 349 -25.10 36.64 -20.14
N VAL A 350 -26.31 37.02 -20.57
CA VAL A 350 -27.17 36.17 -21.42
C VAL A 350 -26.51 35.91 -22.77
N ARG A 351 -25.92 36.93 -23.40
CA ARG A 351 -25.22 36.78 -24.69
C ARG A 351 -24.06 35.81 -24.59
N VAL A 352 -23.24 35.91 -23.54
CA VAL A 352 -22.12 35.00 -23.31
C VAL A 352 -22.63 33.59 -23.00
N ALA A 353 -23.64 33.45 -22.14
CA ALA A 353 -24.21 32.15 -21.78
C ALA A 353 -24.83 31.38 -22.98
N ARG A 354 -25.41 32.09 -23.97
CA ARG A 354 -25.85 31.48 -25.24
C ARG A 354 -24.73 30.72 -25.95
N THR A 355 -23.48 31.18 -25.85
CA THR A 355 -22.33 30.50 -26.48
C THR A 355 -21.98 29.16 -25.81
N TRP A 356 -22.40 28.97 -24.56
CA TRP A 356 -22.15 27.74 -23.79
C TRP A 356 -23.26 26.70 -23.95
N GLU A 357 -24.44 27.09 -24.43
CA GLU A 357 -25.66 26.26 -24.42
C GLU A 357 -25.39 24.85 -24.97
N GLN A 358 -24.88 24.74 -26.19
CA GLN A 358 -24.68 23.45 -26.84
C GLN A 358 -23.70 22.55 -26.05
N ASN A 359 -22.62 23.13 -25.55
CA ASN A 359 -21.65 22.41 -24.73
C ASN A 359 -22.27 21.97 -23.40
N ALA A 360 -23.02 22.85 -22.73
CA ALA A 360 -23.66 22.54 -21.45
C ALA A 360 -24.75 21.47 -21.61
N ARG A 361 -25.57 21.52 -22.68
CA ARG A 361 -26.55 20.47 -23.00
C ARG A 361 -25.86 19.12 -23.21
N SER A 362 -24.72 19.11 -23.88
CA SER A 362 -23.95 17.89 -24.17
C SER A 362 -23.36 17.20 -22.93
N CYS A 363 -23.40 17.85 -21.77
CA CYS A 363 -22.99 17.28 -20.48
C CYS A 363 -24.06 16.41 -19.82
N TYR A 364 -25.34 16.53 -20.22
CA TYR A 364 -26.43 15.73 -19.66
C TYR A 364 -26.65 14.46 -20.47
N ALA A 365 -26.80 13.32 -19.77
CA ALA A 365 -27.10 12.03 -20.40
C ALA A 365 -28.52 11.95 -20.95
N GLU A 366 -29.43 12.73 -20.36
CA GLU A 366 -30.84 12.77 -20.71
C GLU A 366 -31.12 13.95 -21.63
N ASP A 367 -32.14 13.79 -22.48
CA ASP A 367 -32.59 14.89 -23.32
C ASP A 367 -33.22 16.01 -22.47
N VAL A 368 -32.68 17.21 -22.62
CA VAL A 368 -33.09 18.38 -21.84
C VAL A 368 -34.26 19.06 -22.54
N LYS A 369 -35.45 18.91 -21.95
CA LYS A 369 -36.73 19.42 -22.49
C LYS A 369 -36.90 20.95 -22.47
N LEU A 370 -35.94 21.69 -21.95
CA LEU A 370 -35.98 23.15 -21.93
C LEU A 370 -35.69 23.71 -23.31
N ASN A 371 -36.45 24.73 -23.74
CA ASN A 371 -36.11 25.49 -24.93
C ASN A 371 -34.80 26.30 -24.73
N SER A 372 -34.30 26.94 -25.79
CA SER A 372 -33.00 27.64 -25.73
C SER A 372 -32.99 28.76 -24.68
N ASP A 373 -34.02 29.60 -24.65
CA ASP A 373 -34.08 30.74 -23.74
C ASP A 373 -34.24 30.29 -22.28
N GLU A 374 -35.07 29.29 -22.02
CA GLU A 374 -35.23 28.69 -20.70
C GLU A 374 -33.93 28.07 -20.18
N PHE A 375 -33.20 27.38 -21.06
CA PHE A 375 -31.94 26.74 -20.70
C PHE A 375 -30.84 27.77 -20.44
N VAL A 376 -30.73 28.81 -21.26
CA VAL A 376 -29.76 29.90 -21.05
C VAL A 376 -30.08 30.68 -19.78
N MET A 377 -31.37 30.97 -19.53
CA MET A 377 -31.81 31.59 -18.28
C MET A 377 -31.41 30.73 -17.07
N MET A 378 -31.58 29.41 -17.16
CA MET A 378 -31.14 28.49 -16.13
C MET A 378 -29.62 28.56 -15.89
N LEU A 379 -28.80 28.56 -16.96
CA LEU A 379 -27.34 28.66 -16.82
C LEU A 379 -26.90 29.94 -16.11
N VAL A 380 -27.50 31.09 -16.48
CA VAL A 380 -27.19 32.39 -15.88
C VAL A 380 -27.64 32.42 -14.42
N VAL A 381 -28.90 32.09 -14.14
CA VAL A 381 -29.47 32.22 -12.79
C VAL A 381 -28.84 31.22 -11.81
N ASP A 382 -28.83 29.93 -12.16
CA ASP A 382 -28.30 28.89 -11.28
C ASP A 382 -26.77 29.00 -11.17
N GLY A 383 -26.08 29.33 -12.26
CA GLY A 383 -24.63 29.47 -12.27
C GLY A 383 -24.15 30.68 -11.46
N SER A 384 -24.78 31.85 -11.63
CA SER A 384 -24.49 33.04 -10.82
C SER A 384 -24.84 32.82 -9.34
N PHE A 385 -25.94 32.11 -9.05
CA PHE A 385 -26.28 31.74 -7.67
C PHE A 385 -25.15 30.91 -7.03
N LEU A 386 -24.69 29.86 -7.70
CA LEU A 386 -23.64 28.98 -7.18
C LEU A 386 -22.31 29.72 -7.01
N VAL A 387 -21.91 30.57 -7.97
CA VAL A 387 -20.68 31.37 -7.85
C VAL A 387 -20.77 32.39 -6.70
N GLU A 388 -21.88 33.13 -6.58
CA GLU A 388 -22.08 34.08 -5.48
C GLU A 388 -22.17 33.37 -4.11
N LEU A 389 -22.78 32.18 -4.05
CA LEU A 389 -22.81 31.35 -2.84
C LEU A 389 -21.40 30.99 -2.39
N LEU A 390 -20.54 30.52 -3.31
CA LEU A 390 -19.15 30.19 -3.02
C LEU A 390 -18.35 31.42 -2.58
N LEU A 391 -18.56 32.57 -3.21
CA LEU A 391 -17.94 33.84 -2.81
C LEU A 391 -18.34 34.26 -1.39
N ARG A 392 -19.64 34.19 -1.06
CA ARG A 392 -20.15 34.52 0.29
C ARG A 392 -19.73 33.51 1.34
N SER A 393 -19.56 32.25 0.96
CA SER A 393 -18.98 31.23 1.84
C SER A 393 -17.57 31.62 2.24
N HIS A 394 -16.74 32.05 1.29
CA HIS A 394 -15.34 32.40 1.53
C HIS A 394 -15.15 33.80 2.15
N TYR A 395 -15.97 34.78 1.75
CA TYR A 395 -15.90 36.16 2.20
C TYR A 395 -17.17 36.54 2.98
N PRO A 396 -17.21 36.35 4.31
CA PRO A 396 -18.38 36.67 5.12
C PRO A 396 -18.88 38.10 4.98
N ARG A 397 -17.98 39.06 4.68
CA ARG A 397 -18.32 40.47 4.39
C ARG A 397 -19.25 40.68 3.18
N LEU A 398 -19.38 39.68 2.31
CA LEU A 398 -20.27 39.73 1.15
C LEU A 398 -21.71 39.31 1.50
N ARG A 399 -21.94 38.79 2.70
CA ARG A 399 -23.25 38.42 3.20
C ARG A 399 -23.96 39.69 3.64
N GLY A 400 -25.13 39.96 3.06
CA GLY A 400 -26.00 41.03 3.55
C GLY A 400 -26.64 40.67 4.88
N GLU A 401 -27.12 41.66 5.63
CA GLU A 401 -27.81 41.44 6.92
C GLU A 401 -29.05 40.53 6.79
N ASN A 402 -29.67 40.52 5.60
CA ASN A 402 -30.85 39.71 5.28
C ASN A 402 -30.53 38.42 4.50
N ASP A 403 -29.28 37.95 4.50
CA ASP A 403 -28.90 36.69 3.84
C ASP A 403 -29.49 35.49 4.59
N ARG A 404 -30.60 34.95 4.06
CA ARG A 404 -31.32 33.83 4.66
C ARG A 404 -30.56 32.50 4.58
N ILE A 405 -29.64 32.35 3.63
CA ILE A 405 -28.90 31.10 3.44
C ILE A 405 -27.81 31.01 4.50
N PHE A 406 -26.94 32.01 4.61
CA PHE A 406 -25.86 31.99 5.61
C PHE A 406 -26.30 32.43 7.01
N GLY A 407 -27.45 33.11 7.13
CA GLY A 407 -28.04 33.48 8.41
C GLY A 407 -28.75 32.31 9.12
N ASN A 408 -28.99 31.18 8.44
CA ASN A 408 -29.65 30.01 9.00
C ASN A 408 -28.84 28.74 8.70
N SER A 409 -28.31 28.10 9.75
CA SER A 409 -27.48 26.90 9.64
C SER A 409 -28.20 25.72 8.97
N MET A 410 -29.53 25.59 9.12
CA MET A 410 -30.28 24.52 8.46
C MET A 410 -30.37 24.74 6.96
N ILE A 411 -30.63 25.99 6.54
CA ILE A 411 -30.78 26.34 5.12
C ILE A 411 -29.47 26.09 4.36
N ILE A 412 -28.33 26.55 4.89
CA ILE A 412 -27.05 26.29 4.24
C ILE A 412 -26.73 24.80 4.18
N THR A 413 -27.05 24.02 5.22
CA THR A 413 -26.85 22.56 5.21
C THR A 413 -27.67 21.89 4.11
N ASP A 414 -28.93 22.27 3.93
CA ASP A 414 -29.77 21.73 2.84
C ASP A 414 -29.31 22.19 1.46
N VAL A 415 -28.85 23.44 1.30
CA VAL A 415 -28.24 23.91 0.05
C VAL A 415 -26.97 23.09 -0.26
N CYS A 416 -26.07 22.91 0.71
CA CYS A 416 -24.87 22.09 0.55
C CYS A 416 -25.22 20.65 0.16
N ARG A 417 -26.25 20.08 0.78
CA ARG A 417 -26.75 18.74 0.45
C ARG A 417 -27.26 18.68 -0.99
N ASP A 418 -28.00 19.68 -1.44
CA ASP A 418 -28.54 19.71 -2.79
C ASP A 418 -27.44 19.91 -3.84
N MET A 419 -26.33 20.55 -3.49
CA MET A 419 -25.14 20.69 -4.36
C MET A 419 -24.36 19.39 -4.58
N ILE A 420 -24.55 18.36 -3.75
CA ILE A 420 -23.82 17.07 -3.86
C ILE A 420 -24.62 15.96 -4.56
N LEU A 421 -25.77 16.29 -5.14
CA LEU A 421 -26.63 15.31 -5.83
C LEU A 421 -26.31 15.27 -7.31
N ILE A 422 -26.07 14.09 -7.88
CA ILE A 422 -25.66 13.92 -9.28
C ILE A 422 -26.73 14.40 -10.28
N GLU A 423 -28.01 14.37 -9.89
CA GLU A 423 -29.11 14.89 -10.70
C GLU A 423 -29.34 16.39 -10.55
N ASN A 424 -28.62 17.06 -9.64
CA ASN A 424 -28.82 18.45 -9.31
C ASN A 424 -27.53 19.24 -9.55
N GLN A 425 -26.99 19.16 -10.77
CA GLN A 425 -25.69 19.71 -11.12
C GLN A 425 -25.77 20.65 -12.33
N LEU A 426 -24.85 21.61 -12.36
CA LEU A 426 -24.41 22.26 -13.58
C LEU A 426 -23.02 21.73 -13.96
N PRO A 427 -22.66 21.74 -15.26
CA PRO A 427 -21.29 21.50 -15.67
C PRO A 427 -20.35 22.53 -15.03
N PHE A 428 -19.23 22.08 -14.47
CA PHE A 428 -18.34 22.94 -13.69
C PHE A 428 -17.74 24.08 -14.53
N PHE A 429 -17.50 23.84 -15.82
CA PHE A 429 -17.00 24.86 -16.73
C PHE A 429 -17.94 26.08 -16.78
N VAL A 430 -19.26 25.91 -16.65
CA VAL A 430 -20.21 27.03 -16.60
C VAL A 430 -19.93 27.91 -15.39
N LEU A 431 -19.65 27.31 -14.23
CA LEU A 431 -19.31 28.04 -13.01
C LEU A 431 -17.98 28.79 -13.16
N LYS A 432 -16.99 28.15 -13.80
CA LYS A 432 -15.70 28.79 -14.09
C LYS A 432 -15.86 29.97 -15.03
N GLU A 433 -16.57 29.81 -16.13
CA GLU A 433 -16.77 30.88 -17.10
C GLU A 433 -17.56 32.05 -16.48
N ILE A 434 -18.60 31.78 -15.68
CA ILE A 434 -19.29 32.82 -14.91
C ILE A 434 -18.35 33.52 -13.91
N PHE A 435 -17.52 32.75 -13.20
CA PHE A 435 -16.54 33.31 -12.27
C PHE A 435 -15.50 34.21 -12.98
N LEU A 436 -15.13 33.90 -14.23
CA LEU A 436 -14.20 34.71 -15.02
C LEU A 436 -14.79 36.08 -15.43
N LEU A 437 -16.11 36.26 -15.34
CA LEU A 437 -16.77 37.55 -15.62
C LEU A 437 -16.68 38.55 -14.46
N LEU A 438 -16.21 38.11 -13.28
CA LEU A 438 -15.96 39.00 -12.15
C LEU A 438 -14.89 40.05 -12.49
N PHE A 439 -15.03 41.27 -11.96
CA PHE A 439 -14.02 42.32 -12.16
C PHE A 439 -12.62 41.84 -11.77
N ILE A 440 -11.60 42.32 -12.50
CA ILE A 440 -10.18 42.03 -12.24
C ILE A 440 -9.79 42.32 -10.77
N TYR A 441 -10.38 43.35 -10.15
CA TYR A 441 -10.17 43.64 -8.73
C TYR A 441 -10.60 42.49 -7.82
N TYR A 442 -11.72 41.82 -8.13
CA TYR A 442 -12.12 40.62 -7.41
C TYR A 442 -11.24 39.41 -7.74
N GLN A 443 -10.51 39.38 -8.85
CA GLN A 443 -9.61 38.28 -9.18
C GLN A 443 -8.23 38.42 -8.51
N GLN A 444 -7.77 39.64 -8.19
CA GLN A 444 -6.50 39.83 -7.49
C GLN A 444 -6.56 39.23 -6.07
N GLY A 445 -5.83 38.14 -5.86
CA GLY A 445 -5.76 37.44 -4.58
C GLY A 445 -6.97 36.57 -4.25
N THR A 446 -7.98 36.47 -5.13
CA THR A 446 -9.10 35.53 -4.93
C THR A 446 -8.69 34.13 -5.37
N PRO A 447 -8.99 33.10 -4.57
CA PRO A 447 -8.76 31.71 -4.94
C PRO A 447 -9.49 31.34 -6.24
N SER A 448 -9.02 30.30 -6.92
CA SER A 448 -9.76 29.76 -8.06
C SER A 448 -11.15 29.28 -7.65
N ILE A 449 -12.10 29.22 -8.59
CA ILE A 449 -13.45 28.70 -8.32
C ILE A 449 -13.41 27.28 -7.73
N THR A 450 -12.45 26.45 -8.15
CA THR A 450 -12.20 25.12 -7.58
C THR A 450 -11.77 25.19 -6.12
N GLN A 451 -10.87 26.10 -5.77
CA GLN A 451 -10.44 26.30 -4.37
C GLN A 451 -11.58 26.84 -3.51
N LEU A 452 -12.42 27.74 -4.05
CA LEU A 452 -13.61 28.22 -3.34
C LEU A 452 -14.60 27.07 -3.07
N ALA A 453 -14.86 26.22 -4.07
CA ALA A 453 -15.71 25.04 -3.93
C ALA A 453 -15.15 24.04 -2.90
N GLN A 454 -13.85 23.77 -2.92
CA GLN A 454 -13.20 22.89 -1.94
C GLN A 454 -13.33 23.41 -0.52
N ARG A 455 -13.06 24.71 -0.31
CA ARG A 455 -13.21 25.35 1.00
C ARG A 455 -14.65 25.32 1.49
N HIS A 456 -15.61 25.54 0.59
CA HIS A 456 -17.04 25.43 0.89
C HIS A 456 -17.41 24.02 1.38
N PHE A 457 -16.89 22.99 0.70
CA PHE A 457 -17.13 21.60 1.08
C PHE A 457 -16.15 21.05 2.13
N SER A 458 -15.31 21.88 2.74
CA SER A 458 -14.31 21.44 3.74
C SER A 458 -14.92 20.66 4.91
N TYR A 459 -16.20 20.90 5.22
CA TYR A 459 -16.95 20.10 6.20
C TYR A 459 -17.08 18.62 5.79
N PHE A 460 -17.35 18.33 4.52
CA PHE A 460 -17.43 16.96 3.97
C PHE A 460 -16.04 16.33 3.77
N LEU A 461 -15.03 17.17 3.63
CA LEU A 461 -13.72 16.79 3.17
C LEU A 461 -12.77 16.72 4.38
N SER A 462 -12.56 15.51 4.90
CA SER A 462 -11.64 15.25 6.01
C SER A 462 -10.24 15.80 5.70
N ARG A 463 -9.92 17.00 6.19
CA ARG A 463 -8.62 17.70 6.03
C ARG A 463 -7.97 17.51 4.66
N ILE A 464 -8.46 18.24 3.66
CA ILE A 464 -7.78 18.35 2.36
C ILE A 464 -6.55 19.24 2.47
N ASP A 465 -5.50 18.81 1.78
CA ASP A 465 -4.32 19.61 1.49
C ASP A 465 -4.62 20.49 0.26
N ASP A 466 -4.47 21.81 0.38
CA ASP A 466 -4.87 22.81 -0.64
C ASP A 466 -4.16 22.60 -2.01
N GLU A 467 -3.08 21.81 -2.07
CA GLU A 467 -2.25 21.57 -3.26
C GLU A 467 -2.70 20.37 -4.13
N LYS A 468 -3.86 19.77 -3.88
CA LYS A 468 -4.10 18.37 -4.30
C LYS A 468 -4.54 18.03 -5.72
N PHE A 469 -4.76 18.99 -6.64
CA PHE A 469 -5.41 18.67 -7.93
C PHE A 469 -4.64 19.04 -9.19
N ILE A 470 -4.65 18.07 -10.13
CA ILE A 470 -3.98 18.13 -11.44
C ILE A 470 -4.99 18.46 -12.57
N SER A 471 -6.30 18.21 -12.37
CA SER A 471 -7.34 18.42 -13.40
C SER A 471 -8.58 19.13 -12.87
N GLU A 472 -9.24 19.88 -13.76
CA GLU A 472 -10.53 20.53 -13.51
C GLU A 472 -11.65 19.48 -13.38
N PRO A 473 -12.56 19.58 -12.40
CA PRO A 473 -13.66 18.63 -12.23
C PRO A 473 -14.77 18.85 -13.26
N GLU A 474 -15.56 17.81 -13.53
CA GLU A 474 -16.72 17.91 -14.45
C GLU A 474 -17.93 18.62 -13.81
N HIS A 475 -18.13 18.44 -12.49
CA HIS A 475 -19.16 19.08 -11.64
C HIS A 475 -18.81 18.84 -10.15
N PHE A 476 -19.65 19.27 -9.20
CA PHE A 476 -19.32 19.17 -7.77
C PHE A 476 -19.17 17.73 -7.25
N VAL A 477 -20.02 16.80 -7.71
CA VAL A 477 -19.87 15.38 -7.32
C VAL A 477 -18.51 14.81 -7.78
N ASP A 478 -18.04 15.16 -8.98
CA ASP A 478 -16.72 14.74 -9.45
C ASP A 478 -15.59 15.41 -8.66
N LEU A 479 -15.74 16.70 -8.32
CA LEU A 479 -14.81 17.39 -7.42
C LEU A 479 -14.68 16.64 -6.09
N LEU A 480 -15.79 16.29 -5.44
CA LEU A 480 -15.79 15.58 -4.16
C LEU A 480 -15.21 14.17 -4.28
N ARG A 481 -15.56 13.44 -5.36
CA ARG A 481 -14.94 12.14 -5.65
C ARG A 481 -13.43 12.27 -5.77
N SER A 482 -12.95 13.23 -6.55
CA SER A 482 -11.53 13.46 -6.79
C SER A 482 -10.77 13.74 -5.48
N CYS A 483 -11.40 14.47 -4.55
CA CYS A 483 -10.89 14.75 -3.19
C CYS A 483 -10.61 13.50 -2.36
N TYR A 484 -11.31 12.40 -2.61
CA TYR A 484 -11.10 11.15 -1.88
C TYR A 484 -10.07 10.22 -2.52
N LEU A 485 -9.63 10.50 -3.74
CA LEU A 485 -8.75 9.62 -4.51
C LEU A 485 -7.25 9.96 -4.36
N PRO A 486 -6.36 8.97 -4.60
CA PRO A 486 -4.94 9.23 -4.66
C PRO A 486 -4.58 10.09 -5.88
N GLN A 487 -3.57 10.95 -5.74
CA GLN A 487 -3.10 11.87 -6.78
C GLN A 487 -2.63 11.17 -8.07
N LEU A 488 -2.08 9.97 -7.93
CA LEU A 488 -1.61 9.16 -9.06
C LEU A 488 -2.53 7.93 -9.21
N PRO A 489 -3.12 7.73 -10.41
CA PRO A 489 -3.92 6.54 -10.67
C PRO A 489 -3.03 5.31 -10.51
N ILE A 490 -3.39 4.43 -9.58
CA ILE A 490 -2.73 3.14 -9.46
C ILE A 490 -3.26 2.24 -10.58
N ARG A 491 -2.35 1.66 -11.36
CA ARG A 491 -2.73 0.67 -12.37
C ARG A 491 -3.14 -0.61 -11.66
N LEU A 492 -4.43 -0.90 -11.66
CA LEU A 492 -4.99 -2.14 -11.11
C LEU A 492 -4.75 -3.28 -12.10
N GLU A 493 -4.09 -4.34 -11.61
CA GLU A 493 -3.95 -5.60 -12.35
C GLU A 493 -5.24 -6.42 -12.24
N TYR A 494 -5.48 -7.29 -13.23
CA TYR A 494 -6.64 -8.18 -13.20
C TYR A 494 -6.49 -9.20 -12.06
N THR A 495 -7.42 -9.18 -11.12
CA THR A 495 -7.50 -10.15 -10.03
C THR A 495 -8.38 -11.34 -10.41
N THR A 496 -7.98 -12.55 -10.04
CA THR A 496 -8.72 -13.81 -10.26
C THR A 496 -9.72 -14.12 -9.14
N LEU A 497 -9.76 -13.32 -8.07
CA LEU A 497 -10.48 -13.61 -6.83
C LEU A 497 -11.73 -12.74 -6.62
N LYS A 498 -12.72 -13.34 -5.93
CA LYS A 498 -13.96 -12.70 -5.49
C LYS A 498 -13.66 -11.50 -4.59
N VAL A 499 -14.37 -10.41 -4.85
CA VAL A 499 -14.23 -9.07 -4.23
C VAL A 499 -14.52 -9.06 -2.72
N ASP A 500 -15.09 -10.14 -2.15
CA ASP A 500 -15.93 -10.07 -0.94
C ASP A 500 -15.39 -10.78 0.32
N ASN A 501 -14.06 -10.91 0.50
CA ASN A 501 -13.52 -11.75 1.60
C ASN A 501 -12.63 -11.02 2.61
N ALA A 502 -12.63 -9.67 2.64
CA ALA A 502 -11.97 -8.98 3.75
C ALA A 502 -12.70 -9.34 5.06
N PRO A 503 -11.97 -9.80 6.12
CA PRO A 503 -12.61 -10.21 7.36
C PRO A 503 -13.28 -9.03 8.08
N GLU A 504 -14.33 -9.33 8.86
CA GLU A 504 -15.05 -8.34 9.67
C GLU A 504 -14.15 -7.72 10.74
N ALA A 505 -14.46 -6.50 11.19
CA ALA A 505 -13.59 -5.81 12.15
C ALA A 505 -13.41 -6.59 13.46
N THR A 506 -14.49 -7.24 13.94
CA THR A 506 -14.44 -8.10 15.13
C THR A 506 -13.59 -9.36 14.92
N GLU A 507 -13.63 -9.97 13.73
CA GLU A 507 -12.79 -11.12 13.40
C GLU A 507 -11.31 -10.72 13.37
N LEU A 508 -11.00 -9.61 12.69
CA LEU A 508 -9.65 -9.04 12.65
C LEU A 508 -9.11 -8.77 14.06
N HIS A 509 -9.92 -8.12 14.90
CA HIS A 509 -9.57 -7.83 16.28
C HIS A 509 -9.29 -9.12 17.08
N THR A 510 -10.15 -10.14 16.93
CA THR A 510 -10.00 -11.43 17.61
C THR A 510 -8.73 -12.17 17.16
N ALA A 511 -8.32 -11.99 15.90
CA ALA A 511 -7.05 -12.51 15.38
C ALA A 511 -5.82 -11.71 15.83
N GLY A 512 -5.99 -10.61 16.58
CA GLY A 512 -4.91 -9.78 17.11
C GLY A 512 -4.54 -8.56 16.25
N VAL A 513 -5.34 -8.25 15.22
CA VAL A 513 -5.17 -7.02 14.45
C VAL A 513 -5.57 -5.82 15.31
N ARG A 514 -4.72 -4.80 15.31
CA ARG A 514 -4.99 -3.53 16.00
C ARG A 514 -5.37 -2.47 14.99
N PHE A 515 -6.44 -1.76 15.28
CA PHE A 515 -6.93 -0.65 14.49
C PHE A 515 -6.28 0.66 14.95
N LYS A 516 -5.85 1.49 13.99
CA LYS A 516 -5.33 2.83 14.28
C LYS A 516 -5.74 3.83 13.19
N PRO A 517 -5.92 5.11 13.54
CA PRO A 517 -5.99 6.17 12.55
C PRO A 517 -4.70 6.25 11.72
N ALA A 518 -4.82 6.50 10.42
CA ALA A 518 -3.68 6.84 9.57
C ALA A 518 -3.12 8.23 9.91
N GLU A 519 -1.80 8.40 9.77
CA GLU A 519 -1.11 9.67 10.06
C GLU A 519 -1.36 10.74 8.98
N SER A 520 -1.56 10.32 7.74
CA SER A 520 -1.96 11.16 6.61
C SER A 520 -3.46 11.00 6.38
N THR A 521 -4.23 12.08 6.55
CA THR A 521 -5.68 12.10 6.30
C THR A 521 -6.05 12.51 4.89
N SER A 522 -5.03 12.76 4.05
CA SER A 522 -5.26 13.50 2.81
C SER A 522 -5.97 12.66 1.74
N CYS A 523 -5.95 11.33 1.83
CA CYS A 523 -6.57 10.40 0.89
C CYS A 523 -7.29 9.28 1.66
N LEU A 524 -8.58 9.05 1.38
CA LEU A 524 -9.34 7.99 2.07
C LEU A 524 -8.87 6.58 1.71
N LEU A 525 -8.24 6.42 0.55
CA LEU A 525 -7.72 5.14 0.09
C LEU A 525 -6.38 4.76 0.73
N ASP A 526 -5.79 5.62 1.58
CA ASP A 526 -4.52 5.36 2.27
C ASP A 526 -4.68 4.39 3.45
N ILE A 527 -5.09 3.16 3.12
CA ILE A 527 -5.28 2.06 4.08
C ILE A 527 -4.08 1.13 3.99
N SER A 528 -3.43 0.89 5.13
CA SER A 528 -2.24 0.04 5.20
C SER A 528 -2.30 -0.97 6.33
N PHE A 529 -1.77 -2.17 6.06
CA PHE A 529 -1.65 -3.22 7.04
C PHE A 529 -0.19 -3.68 7.15
N ALA A 530 0.38 -3.53 8.35
CA ALA A 530 1.74 -3.97 8.64
C ALA A 530 1.87 -4.36 10.12
N ASP A 531 2.61 -5.44 10.40
CA ASP A 531 2.95 -5.88 11.76
C ASP A 531 1.72 -6.04 12.69
N GLY A 532 0.61 -6.53 12.14
CA GLY A 532 -0.65 -6.71 12.88
C GLY A 532 -1.36 -5.39 13.23
N VAL A 533 -1.03 -4.29 12.54
CA VAL A 533 -1.69 -2.99 12.70
C VAL A 533 -2.33 -2.60 11.36
N LEU A 534 -3.65 -2.40 11.37
CA LEU A 534 -4.42 -1.87 10.27
C LEU A 534 -4.64 -0.37 10.51
N LYS A 535 -4.01 0.45 9.67
CA LYS A 535 -4.19 1.90 9.66
C LYS A 535 -5.26 2.27 8.64
N ILE A 536 -6.28 3.01 9.06
CA ILE A 536 -7.37 3.51 8.22
C ILE A 536 -7.48 5.02 8.44
N PRO A 537 -7.63 5.85 7.39
CA PRO A 537 -7.92 7.27 7.55
C PRO A 537 -9.20 7.49 8.37
N THR A 538 -9.18 8.48 9.25
CA THR A 538 -10.37 8.82 10.05
C THR A 538 -11.46 9.39 9.15
N ILE A 539 -12.68 8.86 9.30
CA ILE A 539 -13.87 9.33 8.60
C ILE A 539 -14.91 9.89 9.57
N VAL A 540 -15.53 10.98 9.16
CA VAL A 540 -16.70 11.54 9.84
C VAL A 540 -17.94 10.97 9.18
N VAL A 541 -18.87 10.46 9.98
CA VAL A 541 -20.11 9.85 9.50
C VAL A 541 -21.29 10.57 10.14
N ASP A 542 -22.08 11.25 9.32
CA ASP A 542 -23.20 12.10 9.67
C ASP A 542 -24.40 11.92 8.71
N ASP A 543 -25.45 12.72 8.90
CA ASP A 543 -26.71 12.63 8.14
C ASP A 543 -26.55 12.88 6.63
N LEU A 544 -25.45 13.50 6.19
CA LEU A 544 -25.20 13.78 4.77
C LEU A 544 -24.32 12.71 4.10
N THR A 545 -23.65 11.89 4.91
CA THR A 545 -22.70 10.88 4.44
C THR A 545 -23.34 9.89 3.47
N GLU A 546 -24.58 9.45 3.75
CA GLU A 546 -25.28 8.52 2.85
C GLU A 546 -25.53 9.12 1.46
N SER A 547 -26.08 10.33 1.43
CA SER A 547 -26.32 11.07 0.18
C SER A 547 -25.02 11.25 -0.59
N LEU A 548 -23.96 11.71 0.07
CA LEU A 548 -22.66 11.94 -0.58
C LEU A 548 -22.11 10.65 -1.22
N TYR A 549 -22.04 9.57 -0.44
CA TYR A 549 -21.39 8.34 -0.88
C TYR A 549 -22.18 7.70 -2.02
N ARG A 550 -23.51 7.68 -1.92
CA ARG A 550 -24.38 7.16 -2.97
C ARG A 550 -24.26 7.93 -4.28
N ASN A 551 -24.17 9.26 -4.23
CA ASN A 551 -24.05 10.08 -5.44
C ASN A 551 -22.67 9.91 -6.11
N ILE A 552 -21.59 9.80 -5.33
CA ILE A 552 -20.27 9.47 -5.86
C ILE A 552 -20.26 8.07 -6.50
N ILE A 553 -20.87 7.07 -5.86
CA ILE A 553 -20.93 5.69 -6.39
C ILE A 553 -21.73 5.65 -7.71
N VAL A 554 -22.84 6.38 -7.80
CA VAL A 554 -23.61 6.49 -9.06
C VAL A 554 -22.72 7.07 -10.15
N TYR A 555 -22.02 8.17 -9.88
CA TYR A 555 -21.13 8.78 -10.84
C TYR A 555 -20.00 7.85 -11.29
N GLU A 556 -19.36 7.12 -10.36
CA GLU A 556 -18.35 6.11 -10.71
C GLU A 556 -18.93 4.96 -11.56
N GLN A 557 -20.18 4.55 -11.34
CA GLN A 557 -20.82 3.50 -12.14
C GLN A 557 -21.17 3.94 -13.56
N CYS A 558 -21.57 5.21 -13.72
CA CYS A 558 -22.04 5.74 -14.99
C CYS A 558 -20.90 6.30 -15.87
N HIS A 559 -19.87 6.88 -15.26
CA HIS A 559 -18.87 7.69 -15.97
C HIS A 559 -17.44 7.12 -15.89
N CYS A 560 -17.04 6.60 -14.72
CA CYS A 560 -15.63 6.29 -14.47
C CYS A 560 -15.26 4.86 -14.87
N SER A 561 -14.11 4.72 -15.53
CA SER A 561 -13.51 3.40 -15.82
C SER A 561 -12.93 2.71 -14.58
N ASN A 562 -12.52 3.49 -13.58
CA ASN A 562 -12.03 3.02 -12.28
C ASN A 562 -13.06 3.36 -11.20
N LYS A 563 -13.41 2.38 -10.38
CA LYS A 563 -14.43 2.48 -9.33
C LYS A 563 -13.80 2.50 -7.94
N ASN A 564 -12.83 3.38 -7.76
CA ASN A 564 -11.93 3.37 -6.60
C ASN A 564 -12.67 3.74 -5.31
N PHE A 565 -13.57 4.72 -5.37
CA PHE A 565 -14.40 5.10 -4.23
C PHE A 565 -15.40 4.00 -3.86
N LEU A 566 -15.99 3.33 -4.87
CA LEU A 566 -16.77 2.13 -4.64
C LEU A 566 -15.94 1.04 -3.96
N HIS A 567 -14.73 0.76 -4.42
CA HIS A 567 -13.87 -0.24 -3.76
C HIS A 567 -13.60 0.09 -2.29
N TYR A 568 -13.43 1.37 -1.98
CA TYR A 568 -13.28 1.87 -0.61
C TYR A 568 -14.53 1.61 0.25
N THR A 569 -15.71 2.03 -0.22
CA THR A 569 -16.97 1.81 0.51
C THR A 569 -17.31 0.32 0.64
N THR A 570 -16.90 -0.50 -0.34
CA THR A 570 -17.02 -1.97 -0.29
C THR A 570 -16.14 -2.55 0.82
N LEU A 571 -14.88 -2.14 0.90
CA LEU A 571 -13.97 -2.59 1.97
C LEU A 571 -14.51 -2.22 3.35
N LEU A 572 -14.99 -0.98 3.53
CA LEU A 572 -15.64 -0.57 4.78
C LEU A 572 -16.89 -1.42 5.08
N GLY A 573 -17.70 -1.71 4.07
CA GLY A 573 -18.85 -2.62 4.18
C GLY A 573 -18.47 -4.07 4.50
N CYS A 574 -17.23 -4.49 4.25
CA CYS A 574 -16.71 -5.77 4.74
C CYS A 574 -16.31 -5.69 6.21
N PHE A 575 -15.66 -4.60 6.62
CA PHE A 575 -15.29 -4.40 8.02
C PHE A 575 -16.49 -4.19 8.94
N ILE A 576 -17.56 -3.53 8.47
CA ILE A 576 -18.69 -3.08 9.28
C ILE A 576 -19.95 -3.89 8.91
N LYS A 577 -20.00 -5.16 9.34
CA LYS A 577 -21.19 -6.01 9.14
C LYS A 577 -22.22 -5.84 10.25
N SER A 578 -21.76 -5.61 11.48
CA SER A 578 -22.60 -5.51 12.67
C SER A 578 -22.40 -4.19 13.44
N PRO A 579 -23.31 -3.86 14.38
CA PRO A 579 -23.12 -2.72 15.30
C PRO A 579 -21.85 -2.87 16.17
N THR A 580 -21.44 -4.10 16.47
CA THR A 580 -20.22 -4.40 17.23
C THR A 580 -18.97 -4.03 16.43
N ASP A 581 -18.96 -4.32 15.13
CA ASP A 581 -17.86 -3.91 14.25
C ASP A 581 -17.76 -2.39 14.13
N ALA A 582 -18.90 -1.71 13.97
CA ALA A 582 -18.96 -0.26 13.95
C ALA A 582 -18.42 0.34 15.25
N ASP A 583 -18.89 -0.14 16.41
CA ASP A 583 -18.43 0.32 17.73
C ASP A 583 -16.92 0.12 17.92
N LEU A 584 -16.35 -1.00 17.45
CA LEU A 584 -14.90 -1.23 17.49
C LEU A 584 -14.12 -0.15 16.71
N LEU A 585 -14.56 0.18 15.49
CA LEU A 585 -13.91 1.21 14.66
C LEU A 585 -14.10 2.62 15.22
N ILE A 586 -15.26 2.89 15.84
CA ILE A 586 -15.54 4.15 16.55
C ILE A 586 -14.57 4.31 17.73
N ARG A 587 -14.47 3.30 18.61
CA ARG A 587 -13.55 3.32 19.76
C ARG A 587 -12.07 3.40 19.37
N SER A 588 -11.74 2.90 18.17
CA SER A 588 -10.40 2.97 17.62
C SER A 588 -10.07 4.33 16.98
N GLY A 589 -11.01 5.29 16.97
CA GLY A 589 -10.84 6.62 16.36
C GLY A 589 -10.82 6.63 14.84
N ILE A 590 -11.23 5.52 14.20
CA ILE A 590 -11.35 5.43 12.74
C ILE A 590 -12.64 6.08 12.27
N ILE A 591 -13.73 5.92 13.04
CA ILE A 591 -15.03 6.53 12.73
C ILE A 591 -15.36 7.58 13.80
N VAL A 592 -15.57 8.82 13.38
CA VAL A 592 -16.21 9.87 14.17
C VAL A 592 -17.71 9.80 13.88
N ASN A 593 -18.48 9.30 14.84
CA ASN A 593 -19.91 9.05 14.66
C ASN A 593 -20.75 10.27 15.08
N HIS A 594 -21.40 10.90 14.12
CA HIS A 594 -22.42 11.93 14.30
C HIS A 594 -23.83 11.49 13.88
N LEU A 595 -24.01 10.25 13.40
CA LEU A 595 -25.33 9.65 13.11
C LEU A 595 -26.09 9.23 14.38
N GLY A 596 -25.40 9.13 15.52
CA GLY A 596 -26.01 8.83 16.82
C GLY A 596 -25.47 7.56 17.46
N ASN A 597 -25.65 6.39 16.84
CA ASN A 597 -25.24 5.10 17.43
C ASN A 597 -24.56 4.17 16.42
N SER A 598 -23.95 3.08 16.89
CA SER A 598 -23.25 2.12 16.05
C SER A 598 -24.17 1.26 15.16
N VAL A 599 -25.44 1.11 15.56
CA VAL A 599 -26.45 0.41 14.76
C VAL A 599 -26.68 1.16 13.45
N ASP A 600 -26.86 2.46 13.51
CA ASP A 600 -27.15 3.27 12.32
C ASP A 600 -25.93 3.39 11.40
N VAL A 601 -24.71 3.47 11.95
CA VAL A 601 -23.46 3.33 11.17
C VAL A 601 -23.40 1.99 10.43
N SER A 602 -23.72 0.87 11.11
CA SER A 602 -23.69 -0.44 10.46
C SER A 602 -24.76 -0.59 9.37
N LYS A 603 -25.97 -0.06 9.60
CA LYS A 603 -27.04 -0.05 8.59
C LYS A 603 -26.62 0.74 7.35
N LEU A 604 -25.99 1.90 7.54
CA LEU A 604 -25.50 2.75 6.46
C LEU A 604 -24.56 1.98 5.53
N PHE A 605 -23.46 1.44 6.05
CA PHE A 605 -22.45 0.75 5.23
C PHE A 605 -22.96 -0.56 4.61
N ASN A 606 -23.89 -1.25 5.28
CA ASN A 606 -24.58 -2.40 4.71
C ASN A 606 -25.56 -2.02 3.58
N SER A 607 -25.99 -0.76 3.49
CA SER A 607 -26.99 -0.29 2.53
C SER A 607 -26.38 0.38 1.30
N ILE A 608 -25.28 1.11 1.46
CA ILE A 608 -24.65 1.89 0.37
C ILE A 608 -24.19 0.99 -0.79
N SER A 609 -23.72 -0.22 -0.48
CA SER A 609 -23.13 -1.16 -1.45
C SER A 609 -24.14 -2.10 -2.13
N LYS A 610 -25.45 -1.94 -1.87
CA LYS A 610 -26.52 -2.75 -2.48
C LYS A 610 -26.81 -2.32 -3.92
N GLU A 611 -27.10 -3.29 -4.80
CA GLU A 611 -27.47 -3.08 -6.22
C GLU A 611 -26.37 -2.43 -7.11
N VAL A 612 -25.17 -2.30 -6.54
CA VAL A 612 -23.97 -1.77 -7.19
C VAL A 612 -23.29 -2.84 -8.06
N ILE A 613 -22.76 -2.44 -9.21
CA ILE A 613 -22.03 -3.32 -10.13
C ILE A 613 -20.54 -3.29 -9.84
N TYR A 614 -20.01 -4.43 -9.38
CA TYR A 614 -18.58 -4.64 -9.15
C TYR A 614 -17.85 -5.02 -10.43
N ASP A 615 -16.67 -4.44 -10.64
CA ASP A 615 -15.75 -4.90 -11.68
C ASP A 615 -14.95 -6.12 -11.16
N ARG A 616 -14.30 -6.87 -12.05
CA ARG A 616 -13.39 -7.97 -11.68
C ARG A 616 -12.14 -7.49 -10.94
N ARG A 617 -11.81 -6.21 -11.07
CA ARG A 617 -10.67 -5.55 -10.43
C ARG A 617 -11.11 -4.97 -9.10
N PHE A 618 -10.33 -5.19 -8.05
CA PHE A 618 -10.57 -4.61 -6.73
C PHE A 618 -9.31 -3.93 -6.20
N TYR A 619 -9.44 -2.66 -5.78
CA TYR A 619 -8.30 -1.84 -5.35
C TYR A 619 -7.60 -2.41 -4.11
N PHE A 620 -8.37 -2.99 -3.18
CA PHE A 620 -7.84 -3.52 -1.92
C PHE A 620 -7.67 -5.04 -1.92
N SER A 621 -7.45 -5.66 -3.08
CA SER A 621 -7.29 -7.11 -3.21
C SER A 621 -6.12 -7.63 -2.36
N THR A 622 -4.91 -7.10 -2.58
CA THR A 622 -3.72 -7.49 -1.83
C THR A 622 -3.85 -7.19 -0.33
N LEU A 623 -4.49 -6.08 0.03
CA LEU A 623 -4.75 -5.75 1.44
C LEU A 623 -5.65 -6.81 2.08
N SER A 624 -6.75 -7.18 1.40
CA SER A 624 -7.71 -8.17 1.87
C SER A 624 -7.08 -9.55 1.99
N GLU A 625 -6.27 -9.96 1.01
CA GLU A 625 -5.49 -11.21 1.06
C GLU A 625 -4.53 -11.24 2.25
N ASN A 626 -3.81 -10.15 2.51
CA ASN A 626 -2.89 -10.06 3.65
C ASN A 626 -3.63 -10.13 4.99
N LEU A 627 -4.79 -9.47 5.11
CA LEU A 627 -5.63 -9.53 6.31
C LEU A 627 -6.17 -10.94 6.54
N GLN A 628 -6.64 -11.59 5.48
CA GLN A 628 -7.15 -12.96 5.55
C GLN A 628 -6.04 -13.95 5.90
N ALA A 629 -4.87 -13.85 5.28
CA ALA A 629 -3.70 -14.67 5.60
C ALA A 629 -3.25 -14.49 7.06
N TYR A 630 -3.29 -13.26 7.57
CA TYR A 630 -2.98 -12.97 8.97
C TYR A 630 -3.97 -13.66 9.91
N CYS A 631 -5.27 -13.58 9.61
CA CYS A 631 -6.32 -14.22 10.39
C CYS A 631 -6.25 -15.74 10.35
N ASN A 632 -5.88 -16.31 9.20
CA ASN A 632 -5.76 -17.75 9.00
C ASN A 632 -4.49 -18.34 9.64
N THR A 633 -3.54 -17.50 10.07
CA THR A 633 -2.32 -17.95 10.75
C THR A 633 -2.62 -18.27 12.22
N PRO A 634 -2.58 -19.55 12.65
CA PRO A 634 -2.98 -19.93 14.02
C PRO A 634 -2.15 -19.22 15.08
N TRP A 635 -0.84 -19.09 14.87
CA TRP A 635 0.05 -18.40 15.82
C TRP A 635 -0.42 -16.98 16.18
N ASN A 636 -0.99 -16.22 15.23
CA ASN A 636 -1.50 -14.89 15.50
C ASN A 636 -2.72 -14.92 16.42
N ARG A 637 -3.68 -15.83 16.14
CA ARG A 637 -4.86 -16.06 16.98
C ARG A 637 -4.46 -16.49 18.40
N TRP A 638 -3.56 -17.46 18.51
CA TRP A 638 -3.09 -17.96 19.81
C TRP A 638 -2.37 -16.89 20.60
N LYS A 639 -1.50 -16.10 19.95
CA LYS A 639 -0.82 -14.95 20.56
C LYS A 639 -1.82 -13.89 21.04
N ALA A 640 -2.88 -13.64 20.26
CA ALA A 640 -3.95 -12.71 20.63
C ALA A 640 -4.73 -13.19 21.87
N ILE A 641 -5.17 -14.46 21.86
CA ILE A 641 -5.86 -15.12 22.99
C ILE A 641 -4.98 -15.09 24.24
N LEU A 642 -3.72 -15.51 24.14
CA LEU A 642 -2.76 -15.50 25.25
C LEU A 642 -2.64 -14.09 25.85
N ARG A 643 -2.52 -13.07 24.99
CA ARG A 643 -2.41 -11.68 25.45
C ARG A 643 -3.68 -11.18 26.12
N ARG A 644 -4.85 -11.48 25.55
CA ARG A 644 -6.15 -11.03 26.04
C ARG A 644 -6.54 -11.71 27.36
N ASP A 645 -6.39 -13.03 27.43
CA ASP A 645 -6.96 -13.83 28.52
C ASP A 645 -5.96 -14.01 29.68
N TYR A 646 -4.65 -14.03 29.40
CA TYR A 646 -3.62 -14.31 30.42
C TYR A 646 -2.71 -13.11 30.74
N PHE A 647 -2.48 -12.20 29.79
CA PHE A 647 -1.56 -11.07 30.01
C PHE A 647 -2.23 -9.71 30.16
N HIS A 648 -3.56 -9.65 30.25
CA HIS A 648 -4.29 -8.41 30.57
C HIS A 648 -4.34 -8.15 32.09
N ASN A 649 -4.28 -9.20 32.91
CA ASN A 649 -4.32 -9.11 34.37
C ASN A 649 -2.93 -9.40 34.97
N PRO A 650 -2.34 -8.50 35.79
CA PRO A 650 -1.06 -8.74 36.45
C PRO A 650 -1.01 -10.05 37.25
N TRP A 651 -2.13 -10.46 37.85
CA TRP A 651 -2.21 -11.72 38.60
C TRP A 651 -2.15 -12.94 37.69
N SER A 652 -2.80 -12.89 36.53
CA SER A 652 -2.71 -13.95 35.52
C SER A 652 -1.30 -14.07 34.95
N VAL A 653 -0.61 -12.94 34.78
CA VAL A 653 0.82 -12.91 34.41
C VAL A 653 1.66 -13.60 35.49
N ALA A 654 1.47 -13.22 36.76
CA ALA A 654 2.19 -13.80 37.89
C ALA A 654 1.93 -15.31 38.05
N SER A 655 0.68 -15.77 37.84
CA SER A 655 0.34 -17.19 37.91
C SER A 655 1.00 -17.99 36.79
N VAL A 656 1.10 -17.44 35.57
CA VAL A 656 1.84 -18.09 34.47
C VAL A 656 3.32 -18.21 34.81
N PHE A 657 3.93 -17.16 35.37
CA PHE A 657 5.33 -17.22 35.81
C PHE A 657 5.56 -18.22 36.94
N ALA A 658 4.66 -18.26 37.94
CA ALA A 658 4.72 -19.23 39.03
C ALA A 658 4.60 -20.67 38.50
N ALA A 659 3.67 -20.93 37.57
CA ALA A 659 3.51 -22.24 36.94
C ALA A 659 4.75 -22.65 36.13
N LEU A 660 5.34 -21.74 35.35
CA LEU A 660 6.59 -22.00 34.62
C LEU A 660 7.76 -22.28 35.55
N LEU A 661 7.88 -21.54 36.66
CA LEU A 661 8.91 -21.77 37.67
C LEU A 661 8.74 -23.14 38.33
N LEU A 662 7.52 -23.52 38.70
CA LEU A 662 7.22 -24.84 39.26
C LEU A 662 7.52 -25.97 38.26
N LEU A 663 7.18 -25.79 36.98
CA LEU A 663 7.54 -26.74 35.91
C LEU A 663 9.06 -26.88 35.74
N LEU A 664 9.79 -25.78 35.82
CA LEU A 664 11.25 -25.81 35.75
C LEU A 664 11.85 -26.52 36.96
N LEU A 665 11.36 -26.22 38.17
CA LEU A 665 11.82 -26.85 39.41
C LEU A 665 11.52 -28.36 39.42
N THR A 666 10.33 -28.77 38.98
CA THR A 666 9.97 -30.20 38.86
C THR A 666 10.79 -30.92 37.81
N PHE A 667 11.09 -30.29 36.68
CA PHE A 667 12.00 -30.83 35.68
C PHE A 667 13.42 -31.02 36.23
N ILE A 668 13.96 -30.00 36.93
CA ILE A 668 15.26 -30.10 37.59
C ILE A 668 15.26 -31.24 38.62
N GLN A 669 14.23 -31.33 39.45
CA GLN A 669 14.07 -32.41 40.44
C GLN A 669 14.06 -33.79 39.78
N ALA A 670 13.34 -33.96 38.66
CA ALA A 670 13.29 -35.22 37.92
C ALA A 670 14.67 -35.60 37.35
N VAL A 671 15.38 -34.63 36.75
CA VAL A 671 16.75 -34.85 36.25
C VAL A 671 17.71 -35.21 37.37
N CYS A 672 17.67 -34.49 38.50
CA CYS A 672 18.50 -34.80 39.67
C CYS A 672 18.20 -36.20 40.24
N SER A 673 16.93 -36.61 40.25
CA SER A 673 16.52 -37.94 40.73
C SER A 673 17.03 -39.05 39.82
N ILE A 674 16.97 -38.85 38.50
CA ILE A 674 17.52 -39.80 37.51
C ILE A 674 19.05 -39.89 37.60
N LEU A 675 19.73 -38.77 37.82
CA LEU A 675 21.20 -38.76 37.98
C LEU A 675 21.68 -39.35 39.32
N ALA A 676 20.78 -39.53 40.28
CA ALA A 676 21.08 -40.12 41.60
C ALA A 676 20.84 -41.64 41.64
N LEU A 677 20.16 -42.22 40.63
CA LEU A 677 20.17 -43.66 40.34
C LEU A 677 21.44 -44.01 39.56
#